data_AF-A0A5J6WMB0-F1
#
_entry.id   AF-A0A5J6WMB0-F1
#
_cell.length_a   1.000
_cell.length_b   1.000
_cell.length_c   1.000
_cell.angle_alpha   90.00
_cell.angle_beta   90.00
_cell.angle_gamma   90.00
#
_symmetry.space_group_name_H-M   'P 1'
#
loop_
_entity.id
_entity.type
_entity.pdbx_description
1 polymer ?
#
loop_
_entity_poly.entity_id
_entity_poly.type
_entity_poly.pdbx_seq_one_letter_code
_entity_poly.pdbx_strand_id
1 'polypeptide(L)'
;MKKRSIFAKLVTVPLTMISFIFLIVGTSVSAGVLEELIVGLQDQDIEKEDLYNKHQTQSADLRLQLEDVRNTQPVDKAEVTALRQQIQALGKEQKAEKSLLAALHKRDKSKLKLDIRRAKGAVEAPEPDHEFNALLELVDGANIEDADGVPVGGEVGIATFGNRYDIEVVIAGITSAQEVETIELQNCTTGESFLSLDLSDRKLLGEVITGPEIPPQPVHFIVGPPEPLPELSLLKFNLRLKDAMLTALIDENLCAPVVFTSHVVSHPDGAITGSFIDHLRFEALEYLLDPSFLPEPVVVNRNFETQGSLSDLVVADNKALEQLGKALFWDVQVSSDNKVACGSCHSLAGADWRTKNQFTEGPGNLLATLSSFPLPNGSVLGSQGVINEEYVDIVLGDRDLCNSLGDDFRQRTGRQAPTVINSAFNVFQFWDGRAHRFFNGENPFGPADTDAGVYKAVGGVNGSIVKDTDFLVDISALASQATGPATSHVEMACGPDDGIRFFPQIAAKLFDGAVMPLGLQGVHADDSLLAEFANTTGTNKGLTVNYQALIMDAFQEQYWNSVDTVSLDDPKKGYAVDYSLMEANFSFIFGIAVQAYERTLLSEDSKFDQFARGEVDLTENEKEGFSRFLSGGTSCNECHDGPLFTTATLQFQLAEPVEAMRLANSQGMGLYDSGFYNVGVTATEEDLGRGREDLPFGLISLSAQSNNGDDSQWPHLPLLSASEAKAQVKGHMKVPTLRNIELTAPYFHNGKYLTLEDVVAFYTRGGDFPGNEDLDPAIRPIGQLSGKPGRQAKIAAWMRTLTDERILRRAAPFDQPEIEVPNGHIYNGSGYDDDMVTLEATGENGATPPLFETFFERVGGTVPDIIED
;
A
#
# COMPACT_ATOMS: atom_id res chain seq x y z
N MET A 1 4.54 7.21 -63.51
CA MET A 1 5.93 7.17 -64.01
C MET A 1 6.70 8.36 -63.44
N LYS A 2 7.73 8.07 -62.60
CA LYS A 2 8.95 8.86 -62.24
C LYS A 2 8.73 10.25 -61.56
N LYS A 3 9.42 10.67 -60.48
CA LYS A 3 10.57 10.17 -59.66
C LYS A 3 10.74 11.12 -58.44
N ARG A 4 11.05 10.57 -57.23
CA ARG A 4 11.87 11.04 -56.05
C ARG A 4 11.63 12.49 -55.50
N SER A 5 11.56 12.84 -54.20
CA SER A 5 12.33 12.47 -52.99
C SER A 5 11.85 13.30 -51.75
N ILE A 6 12.14 12.84 -50.51
CA ILE A 6 12.50 13.60 -49.26
C ILE A 6 11.40 14.20 -48.30
N PHE A 7 11.50 13.75 -47.02
CA PHE A 7 11.28 14.35 -45.68
C PHE A 7 9.92 14.89 -45.16
N ALA A 8 9.59 14.40 -43.95
CA ALA A 8 9.00 15.01 -42.75
C ALA A 8 7.84 16.02 -42.86
N LYS A 9 6.74 15.75 -42.13
CA LYS A 9 5.83 16.79 -41.65
C LYS A 9 5.45 16.60 -40.18
N LEU A 10 5.74 17.68 -39.46
CA LEU A 10 5.39 18.05 -38.10
C LEU A 10 3.90 18.00 -37.81
N VAL A 11 3.66 17.74 -36.53
CA VAL A 11 2.44 17.90 -35.73
C VAL A 11 1.83 19.30 -35.91
N THR A 12 0.50 19.34 -35.99
CA THR A 12 -0.32 20.56 -35.93
C THR A 12 -0.85 20.69 -34.50
N VAL A 13 -0.51 21.79 -33.81
CA VAL A 13 -1.09 22.24 -32.54
C VAL A 13 -2.08 23.37 -32.84
N PRO A 14 -3.29 23.42 -32.25
CA PRO A 14 -4.21 24.55 -32.47
C PRO A 14 -3.86 25.73 -31.55
N LEU A 15 -3.46 26.82 -32.19
CA LEU A 15 -3.04 28.13 -31.65
C LEU A 15 -4.23 29.04 -31.24
N THR A 16 -5.39 28.50 -30.83
CA THR A 16 -6.65 29.26 -30.84
C THR A 16 -7.16 29.85 -29.52
N MET A 17 -6.55 29.57 -28.36
CA MET A 17 -6.99 30.18 -27.08
C MET A 17 -6.36 31.55 -26.78
N ILE A 18 -5.10 31.79 -27.18
CA ILE A 18 -4.38 33.01 -26.80
C ILE A 18 -4.72 34.21 -27.72
N SER A 19 -5.14 33.94 -28.96
CA SER A 19 -5.47 35.00 -29.94
C SER A 19 -6.84 35.67 -29.70
N PHE A 20 -7.72 35.09 -28.88
CA PHE A 20 -9.07 35.64 -28.66
C PHE A 20 -9.14 36.72 -27.55
N ILE A 21 -8.14 36.80 -26.67
CA ILE A 21 -8.12 37.76 -25.55
C ILE A 21 -7.48 39.10 -25.95
N PHE A 22 -6.62 39.13 -26.98
CA PHE A 22 -5.88 40.35 -27.35
C PHE A 22 -6.53 41.25 -28.41
N LEU A 23 -7.73 40.91 -28.91
CA LEU A 23 -8.43 41.74 -29.92
C LEU A 23 -9.43 42.75 -29.34
N ILE A 24 -9.47 42.93 -28.00
CA ILE A 24 -10.21 44.03 -27.36
C ILE A 24 -9.20 44.96 -26.67
N VAL A 25 -8.68 45.93 -27.43
CA VAL A 25 -7.88 47.02 -26.87
C VAL A 25 -8.80 48.04 -26.23
N GLY A 26 -8.64 48.22 -24.91
CA GLY A 26 -8.99 49.44 -24.21
C GLY A 26 -9.99 49.26 -23.08
N THR A 27 -9.60 48.63 -21.98
CA THR A 27 -10.04 48.91 -20.60
C THR A 27 -9.35 47.94 -19.63
N SER A 28 -9.21 48.38 -18.39
CA SER A 28 -8.67 47.66 -17.22
C SER A 28 -8.99 46.16 -17.21
N VAL A 29 -7.95 45.32 -17.23
CA VAL A 29 -8.05 43.89 -16.88
C VAL A 29 -8.45 43.80 -15.41
N SER A 30 -9.54 43.09 -15.10
CA SER A 30 -9.99 42.87 -13.72
C SER A 30 -9.04 41.89 -13.01
N ALA A 31 -8.93 42.03 -11.68
CA ALA A 31 -8.02 41.22 -10.86
C ALA A 31 -8.23 39.70 -11.02
N GLY A 32 -9.45 39.25 -11.37
CA GLY A 32 -9.77 37.83 -11.54
C GLY A 32 -9.11 37.16 -12.76
N VAL A 33 -8.93 37.87 -13.87
CA VAL A 33 -8.24 37.32 -15.06
C VAL A 33 -6.73 37.22 -14.81
N LEU A 34 -6.18 38.06 -13.94
CA LEU A 34 -4.80 37.96 -13.51
C LEU A 34 -4.60 36.80 -12.52
N GLU A 35 -5.61 36.43 -11.73
CA GLU A 35 -5.55 35.26 -10.83
C GLU A 35 -5.63 33.93 -11.59
N GLU A 36 -6.50 33.78 -12.58
CA GLU A 36 -6.54 32.57 -13.42
C GLU A 36 -5.24 32.35 -14.20
N LEU A 37 -4.59 33.44 -14.66
CA LEU A 37 -3.29 33.34 -15.35
C LEU A 37 -2.11 33.04 -14.41
N ILE A 38 -2.26 33.36 -13.12
CA ILE A 38 -1.25 33.10 -12.08
C ILE A 38 -1.37 31.65 -11.58
N VAL A 39 -2.58 31.14 -11.39
CA VAL A 39 -2.82 29.73 -11.05
C VAL A 39 -2.32 28.81 -12.16
N GLY A 40 -2.60 29.14 -13.43
CA GLY A 40 -2.13 28.33 -14.57
C GLY A 40 -0.61 28.34 -14.82
N LEU A 41 0.17 29.16 -14.12
CA LEU A 41 1.64 29.18 -14.24
C LEU A 41 2.36 28.73 -12.95
N GLN A 42 1.68 28.68 -11.81
CA GLN A 42 2.19 28.01 -10.61
C GLN A 42 2.17 26.47 -10.78
N ASP A 43 1.27 25.94 -11.59
CA ASP A 43 1.19 24.50 -11.92
C ASP A 43 2.24 23.99 -12.92
N GLN A 44 3.04 24.86 -13.54
CA GLN A 44 3.97 24.43 -14.62
C GLN A 44 5.45 24.46 -14.27
N ASP A 45 5.82 24.87 -13.05
CA ASP A 45 7.20 24.92 -12.54
C ASP A 45 8.25 25.34 -13.58
N ILE A 46 7.93 26.38 -14.37
CA ILE A 46 8.77 26.80 -15.48
C ILE A 46 9.92 27.65 -14.94
N GLU A 47 11.11 27.06 -14.88
CA GLU A 47 12.31 27.81 -14.57
C GLU A 47 12.52 28.97 -15.56
N LYS A 48 12.93 30.12 -15.03
CA LYS A 48 13.19 31.34 -15.80
C LYS A 48 14.21 31.11 -16.93
N GLU A 49 15.11 30.16 -16.75
CA GLU A 49 16.15 29.78 -17.71
C GLU A 49 15.55 29.00 -18.89
N ASP A 50 14.58 28.13 -18.67
CA ASP A 50 13.87 27.37 -19.72
C ASP A 50 13.00 28.27 -20.59
N LEU A 51 12.30 29.22 -19.98
CA LEU A 51 11.53 30.22 -20.73
C LEU A 51 12.46 31.12 -21.56
N TYR A 52 13.65 31.46 -21.03
CA TYR A 52 14.66 32.24 -21.77
C TYR A 52 15.22 31.46 -22.96
N ASN A 53 15.52 30.17 -22.78
CA ASN A 53 16.02 29.28 -23.82
C ASN A 53 14.99 29.04 -24.94
N LYS A 54 13.71 28.86 -24.56
CA LYS A 54 12.58 28.80 -25.51
C LYS A 54 12.47 30.08 -26.35
N HIS A 55 12.58 31.24 -25.71
CA HIS A 55 12.49 32.55 -26.37
C HIS A 55 13.64 32.83 -27.33
N GLN A 56 14.86 32.45 -26.96
CA GLN A 56 16.05 32.54 -27.83
C GLN A 56 15.86 31.67 -29.07
N THR A 57 15.40 30.43 -28.89
CA THR A 57 15.24 29.46 -29.97
C THR A 57 14.17 29.90 -30.99
N GLN A 58 13.00 30.33 -30.52
CA GLN A 58 11.92 30.81 -31.39
C GLN A 58 12.29 32.09 -32.13
N SER A 59 13.00 33.03 -31.49
CA SER A 59 13.46 34.24 -32.17
C SER A 59 14.56 33.96 -33.19
N ALA A 60 15.41 32.95 -32.97
CA ALA A 60 16.45 32.56 -33.92
C ALA A 60 15.83 31.92 -35.17
N ASP A 61 14.86 31.02 -35.00
CA ASP A 61 14.20 30.32 -36.10
C ASP A 61 13.46 31.28 -37.04
N LEU A 62 12.65 32.21 -36.49
CA LEU A 62 11.96 33.21 -37.32
C LEU A 62 12.92 34.13 -38.08
N ARG A 63 14.10 34.42 -37.52
CA ARG A 63 15.13 35.22 -38.21
C ARG A 63 15.78 34.45 -39.35
N LEU A 64 16.03 33.15 -39.16
CA LEU A 64 16.53 32.27 -40.20
C LEU A 64 15.53 32.14 -41.34
N GLN A 65 14.24 31.93 -41.04
CA GLN A 65 13.18 31.89 -42.04
C GLN A 65 13.07 33.23 -42.81
N LEU A 66 13.17 34.36 -42.10
CA LEU A 66 13.17 35.69 -42.75
C LEU A 66 14.37 35.88 -43.69
N GLU A 67 15.54 35.33 -43.33
CA GLU A 67 16.74 35.39 -44.15
C GLU A 67 16.62 34.49 -45.39
N ASP A 68 16.06 33.29 -45.24
CA ASP A 68 15.80 32.35 -46.34
C ASP A 68 14.84 32.94 -47.38
N VAL A 69 13.71 33.49 -46.93
CA VAL A 69 12.72 34.14 -47.81
C VAL A 69 13.33 35.35 -48.52
N ARG A 70 14.21 36.13 -47.87
CA ARG A 70 14.92 37.27 -48.51
C ARG A 70 15.90 36.84 -49.60
N ASN A 71 16.38 35.60 -49.57
CA ASN A 71 17.34 35.06 -50.52
C ASN A 71 16.68 34.40 -51.75
N THR A 72 15.34 34.26 -51.75
CA THR A 72 14.59 33.77 -52.91
C THR A 72 14.55 34.79 -54.06
N GLN A 73 14.49 34.33 -55.33
CA GLN A 73 14.30 35.21 -56.48
C GLN A 73 13.15 34.72 -57.40
N PRO A 74 12.11 35.54 -57.62
CA PRO A 74 11.88 36.87 -57.03
C PRO A 74 11.47 36.80 -55.55
N VAL A 75 11.96 37.74 -54.72
CA VAL A 75 11.67 37.80 -53.28
C VAL A 75 10.17 37.98 -53.03
N ASP A 76 9.59 37.13 -52.19
CA ASP A 76 8.21 37.29 -51.70
C ASP A 76 8.13 38.39 -50.63
N LYS A 77 7.74 39.58 -51.05
CA LYS A 77 7.62 40.75 -50.16
C LYS A 77 6.46 40.63 -49.15
N ALA A 78 5.43 39.84 -49.46
CA ALA A 78 4.30 39.66 -48.54
C ALA A 78 4.75 38.78 -47.36
N GLU A 79 5.49 37.72 -47.65
CA GLU A 79 6.01 36.80 -46.64
C GLU A 79 7.08 37.45 -45.75
N VAL A 80 7.99 38.25 -46.33
CA VAL A 80 8.95 39.07 -45.56
C VAL A 80 8.24 40.03 -44.59
N THR A 81 7.10 40.59 -45.00
CA THR A 81 6.32 41.51 -44.16
C THR A 81 5.61 40.75 -43.03
N ALA A 82 5.06 39.57 -43.32
CA ALA A 82 4.42 38.71 -42.32
C ALA A 82 5.41 38.21 -41.26
N LEU A 83 6.58 37.72 -41.67
CA LEU A 83 7.63 37.26 -40.75
C LEU A 83 8.16 38.39 -39.86
N ARG A 84 8.31 39.61 -40.39
CA ARG A 84 8.67 40.79 -39.57
C ARG A 84 7.61 41.12 -38.53
N GLN A 85 6.33 41.01 -38.88
CA GLN A 85 5.23 41.22 -37.93
C GLN A 85 5.21 40.15 -36.84
N GLN A 86 5.47 38.88 -37.19
CA GLN A 86 5.59 37.78 -36.23
C GLN A 86 6.75 37.99 -35.25
N ILE A 87 7.94 38.36 -35.74
CA ILE A 87 9.09 38.67 -34.87
C ILE A 87 8.75 39.83 -33.91
N GLN A 88 8.03 40.85 -34.40
CA GLN A 88 7.63 41.99 -33.57
C GLN A 88 6.55 41.62 -32.53
N ALA A 89 5.63 40.73 -32.87
CA ALA A 89 4.60 40.22 -31.96
C ALA A 89 5.24 39.37 -30.85
N LEU A 90 6.11 38.41 -31.23
CA LEU A 90 6.85 37.56 -30.30
C LEU A 90 7.66 38.41 -29.31
N GLY A 91 8.36 39.45 -29.78
CA GLY A 91 9.11 40.34 -28.90
C GLY A 91 8.26 41.12 -27.88
N LYS A 92 6.97 41.36 -28.16
CA LYS A 92 6.04 41.96 -27.20
C LYS A 92 5.56 40.96 -26.16
N GLU A 93 5.27 39.74 -26.59
CA GLU A 93 4.85 38.61 -25.75
C GLU A 93 5.94 38.24 -24.74
N GLN A 94 7.17 38.06 -25.21
CA GLN A 94 8.34 37.79 -24.36
C GLN A 94 8.56 38.87 -23.28
N LYS A 95 8.27 40.14 -23.60
CA LYS A 95 8.39 41.25 -22.64
C LYS A 95 7.27 41.24 -21.59
N ALA A 96 6.06 40.82 -21.98
CA ALA A 96 4.92 40.70 -21.08
C ALA A 96 5.12 39.54 -20.09
N GLU A 97 5.52 38.36 -20.58
CA GLU A 97 5.82 37.20 -19.73
C GLU A 97 6.95 37.48 -18.73
N LYS A 98 8.04 38.12 -19.18
CA LYS A 98 9.13 38.53 -18.29
C LYS A 98 8.67 39.53 -17.21
N SER A 99 7.68 40.37 -17.52
CA SER A 99 7.11 41.31 -16.55
C SER A 99 6.16 40.61 -15.56
N LEU A 100 5.45 39.56 -15.99
CA LEU A 100 4.55 38.74 -15.18
C LEU A 100 5.33 37.86 -14.19
N LEU A 101 6.39 37.17 -14.65
CA LEU A 101 7.32 36.42 -13.80
C LEU A 101 7.97 37.30 -12.72
N ALA A 102 8.33 38.54 -13.08
CA ALA A 102 8.84 39.51 -12.11
C ALA A 102 7.78 39.97 -11.09
N ALA A 103 6.50 39.96 -11.45
CA ALA A 103 5.38 40.29 -10.57
C ALA A 103 5.01 39.12 -9.64
N LEU A 104 5.07 37.88 -10.14
CA LEU A 104 4.89 36.63 -9.38
C LEU A 104 5.96 36.47 -8.30
N HIS A 105 7.25 36.58 -8.67
CA HIS A 105 8.35 36.60 -7.70
C HIS A 105 8.21 37.71 -6.65
N LYS A 106 7.60 38.84 -7.01
CA LYS A 106 7.31 39.93 -6.08
C LYS A 106 6.10 39.62 -5.17
N ARG A 107 5.14 38.82 -5.63
CA ARG A 107 3.98 38.32 -4.86
C ARG A 107 4.43 37.25 -3.84
N ASP A 108 5.29 36.30 -4.20
CA ASP A 108 5.82 35.29 -3.27
C ASP A 108 6.71 35.94 -2.20
N LYS A 109 7.58 36.87 -2.61
CA LYS A 109 8.31 37.74 -1.66
C LYS A 109 7.37 38.57 -0.77
N SER A 110 6.15 38.87 -1.21
CA SER A 110 5.17 39.62 -0.42
C SER A 110 4.35 38.73 0.52
N LYS A 111 4.03 37.50 0.12
CA LYS A 111 3.37 36.45 0.92
C LYS A 111 4.31 36.02 2.06
N LEU A 112 5.56 35.69 1.73
CA LEU A 112 6.62 35.43 2.71
C LEU A 112 6.85 36.63 3.66
N LYS A 113 6.83 37.88 3.16
CA LYS A 113 6.90 39.09 4.01
C LYS A 113 5.65 39.36 4.85
N LEU A 114 4.49 38.84 4.46
CA LEU A 114 3.24 38.93 5.21
C LEU A 114 3.25 37.90 6.34
N ASP A 115 3.74 36.70 6.09
CA ASP A 115 3.90 35.62 7.06
C ASP A 115 4.99 35.98 8.09
N ILE A 116 6.10 36.58 7.64
CA ILE A 116 7.12 37.23 8.50
C ILE A 116 6.51 38.35 9.37
N ARG A 117 5.47 39.07 8.88
CA ARG A 117 4.79 40.13 9.65
C ARG A 117 3.77 39.59 10.65
N ARG A 118 3.09 38.48 10.32
CA ARG A 118 2.19 37.76 11.23
C ARG A 118 2.98 37.11 12.38
N ALA A 119 4.12 36.50 12.09
CA ALA A 119 5.04 35.98 13.10
C ALA A 119 5.53 37.08 14.08
N LYS A 120 5.80 38.29 13.56
CA LYS A 120 6.16 39.48 14.37
C LYS A 120 5.06 40.05 15.26
N GLY A 121 3.80 39.68 15.04
CA GLY A 121 2.64 40.24 15.75
C GLY A 121 2.20 39.45 16.98
N ALA A 122 2.65 38.21 17.17
CA ALA A 122 2.26 37.37 18.30
C ALA A 122 3.07 37.76 19.55
N VAL A 123 2.57 38.74 20.30
CA VAL A 123 3.04 39.06 21.65
C VAL A 123 2.04 38.45 22.63
N GLU A 124 2.16 37.15 22.86
CA GLU A 124 1.68 36.52 24.08
C GLU A 124 2.55 35.28 24.31
N ALA A 125 3.09 35.14 25.52
CA ALA A 125 4.01 34.08 25.88
C ALA A 125 3.25 32.74 25.95
N PRO A 126 3.67 31.68 25.24
CA PRO A 126 3.00 30.40 25.31
C PRO A 126 3.38 29.64 26.58
N GLU A 127 2.39 28.99 27.20
CA GLU A 127 2.58 28.00 28.27
C GLU A 127 3.21 26.70 27.72
N PRO A 128 3.89 25.88 28.55
CA PRO A 128 4.92 24.96 28.08
C PRO A 128 4.41 23.63 27.49
N ASP A 129 3.11 23.38 27.44
CA ASP A 129 2.63 21.98 27.42
C ASP A 129 1.78 21.57 26.21
N HIS A 130 1.39 22.46 25.29
CA HIS A 130 0.64 22.05 24.09
C HIS A 130 0.86 22.97 22.89
N GLU A 131 0.88 22.34 21.71
CA GLU A 131 0.73 22.85 20.34
C GLU A 131 2.01 23.13 19.50
N PHE A 132 2.22 22.22 18.56
CA PHE A 132 2.94 22.39 17.30
C PHE A 132 2.54 23.70 16.61
N ASN A 133 3.42 24.69 16.68
CA ASN A 133 3.30 25.88 15.86
C ASN A 133 4.07 25.64 14.56
N ALA A 134 3.31 25.46 13.46
CA ALA A 134 3.74 25.52 12.07
C ALA A 134 5.19 25.07 11.81
N LEU A 135 5.37 23.76 11.63
CA LEU A 135 6.54 23.23 10.95
C LEU A 135 6.44 23.73 9.49
N LEU A 136 7.21 24.76 9.14
CA LEU A 136 7.50 25.01 7.72
C LEU A 136 8.39 23.86 7.29
N GLU A 137 7.97 23.15 6.24
CA GLU A 137 8.63 21.97 5.68
C GLU A 137 10.15 22.13 5.58
N LEU A 138 10.84 21.03 5.89
CA LEU A 138 12.22 20.80 5.52
C LEU A 138 12.35 21.08 4.01
N VAL A 139 13.07 22.14 3.65
CA VAL A 139 13.50 22.30 2.26
C VAL A 139 14.67 21.35 2.08
N ASP A 140 14.44 20.27 1.35
CA ASP A 140 15.49 19.40 0.82
C ASP A 140 16.46 20.30 0.03
N GLY A 141 17.69 20.47 0.49
CA GLY A 141 18.52 21.54 -0.10
C GLY A 141 19.87 21.84 0.51
N ALA A 142 20.44 20.96 1.33
CA ALA A 142 21.81 21.10 1.82
C ALA A 142 22.59 19.79 1.70
N ASN A 143 23.52 19.74 0.74
CA ASN A 143 24.49 18.65 0.67
C ASN A 143 25.52 18.82 1.79
N ILE A 144 25.70 17.76 2.59
CA ILE A 144 26.78 17.66 3.58
C ILE A 144 27.94 16.92 2.92
N GLU A 145 29.06 17.62 2.79
CA GLU A 145 30.27 17.11 2.14
C GLU A 145 31.44 17.21 3.12
N ASP A 146 32.38 16.26 3.08
CA ASP A 146 33.64 16.40 3.78
C ASP A 146 34.54 17.47 3.14
N ALA A 147 35.71 17.73 3.75
CA ALA A 147 36.67 18.72 3.27
C ALA A 147 37.22 18.45 1.86
N ASP A 148 37.03 17.23 1.33
CA ASP A 148 37.47 16.80 0.00
C ASP A 148 36.31 16.76 -1.02
N GLY A 149 35.09 17.16 -0.62
CA GLY A 149 33.89 17.22 -1.48
C GLY A 149 33.18 15.87 -1.61
N VAL A 150 33.43 14.92 -0.70
CA VAL A 150 32.77 13.61 -0.68
C VAL A 150 31.51 13.72 0.20
N PRO A 151 30.34 13.26 -0.28
CA PRO A 151 29.13 13.29 0.54
C PRO A 151 29.27 12.47 1.82
N VAL A 152 28.95 13.09 2.95
CA VAL A 152 28.84 12.44 4.26
C VAL A 152 27.37 12.43 4.67
N GLY A 153 26.85 11.32 5.17
CA GLY A 153 25.42 11.20 5.47
C GLY A 153 24.92 12.25 6.47
N GLY A 154 23.71 12.77 6.26
CA GLY A 154 23.04 13.71 7.16
C GLY A 154 22.08 14.64 6.42
N GLU A 155 21.33 15.44 7.18
CA GLU A 155 20.31 16.39 6.69
C GLU A 155 20.41 17.71 7.49
N VAL A 156 20.32 18.86 6.83
CA VAL A 156 20.29 20.16 7.51
C VAL A 156 18.89 20.76 7.40
N GLY A 157 18.16 20.75 8.51
CA GLY A 157 16.84 21.37 8.63
C GLY A 157 16.90 22.80 9.17
N ILE A 158 15.91 23.62 8.84
CA ILE A 158 15.75 24.95 9.43
C ILE A 158 14.37 25.04 10.06
N ALA A 159 14.31 25.06 11.39
CA ALA A 159 13.06 25.19 12.13
C ALA A 159 12.78 26.66 12.49
N THR A 160 11.51 27.08 12.42
CA THR A 160 11.13 28.47 12.76
C THR A 160 10.33 28.54 14.06
N PHE A 161 10.75 29.40 15.00
CA PHE A 161 10.07 29.62 16.28
C PHE A 161 9.72 31.10 16.45
N GLY A 162 8.52 31.48 15.97
CA GLY A 162 8.01 32.84 16.05
C GLY A 162 8.92 33.85 15.32
N ASN A 163 9.61 34.73 16.08
CA ASN A 163 10.48 35.79 15.54
C ASN A 163 11.94 35.37 15.35
N ARG A 164 12.26 34.11 15.66
CA ARG A 164 13.60 33.54 15.59
C ARG A 164 13.58 32.34 14.66
N TYR A 165 14.64 32.21 13.90
CA TYR A 165 14.90 31.02 13.10
C TYR A 165 15.96 30.22 13.86
N ASP A 166 15.77 28.91 14.01
CA ASP A 166 16.75 27.99 14.56
C ASP A 166 17.23 27.09 13.41
N ILE A 167 18.54 26.85 13.30
CA ILE A 167 19.10 25.98 12.27
C ILE A 167 19.49 24.68 12.96
N GLU A 168 18.97 23.59 12.43
CA GLU A 168 19.17 22.24 12.95
C GLU A 168 19.99 21.44 11.96
N VAL A 169 21.18 21.01 12.37
CA VAL A 169 22.07 20.22 11.53
C VAL A 169 22.05 18.81 12.08
N VAL A 170 21.52 17.85 11.31
CA VAL A 170 21.55 16.43 11.63
C VAL A 170 22.68 15.81 10.82
N ILE A 171 23.66 15.20 11.47
CA ILE A 171 24.74 14.49 10.77
C ILE A 171 24.61 13.01 11.11
N ALA A 172 24.40 12.19 10.09
CA ALA A 172 24.18 10.76 10.24
C ALA A 172 25.48 9.99 9.96
N GLY A 173 25.79 8.98 10.78
CA GLY A 173 26.98 8.14 10.59
C GLY A 173 28.28 8.70 11.18
N ILE A 174 28.20 9.60 12.18
CA ILE A 174 29.34 10.06 12.97
C ILE A 174 29.28 9.46 14.38
N THR A 175 30.41 9.02 14.93
CA THR A 175 30.44 8.37 16.26
C THR A 175 30.36 9.35 17.41
N SER A 176 30.56 10.65 17.17
CA SER A 176 30.29 11.73 18.14
C SER A 176 30.25 13.11 17.48
N ALA A 177 29.39 14.00 17.98
CA ALA A 177 29.39 15.43 17.63
C ALA A 177 30.74 16.13 17.86
N GLN A 178 31.62 15.58 18.71
CA GLN A 178 32.96 16.12 18.99
C GLN A 178 33.97 15.86 17.86
N GLU A 179 33.66 14.97 16.93
CA GLU A 179 34.52 14.66 15.78
C GLU A 179 34.48 15.75 14.71
N VAL A 180 33.44 16.58 14.73
CA VAL A 180 33.25 17.70 13.80
C VAL A 180 34.03 18.91 14.30
N GLU A 181 35.04 19.33 13.55
CA GLU A 181 35.87 20.50 13.83
C GLU A 181 35.19 21.80 13.39
N THR A 182 34.67 21.82 12.15
CA THR A 182 33.96 22.98 11.62
C THR A 182 32.78 22.59 10.73
N ILE A 183 31.70 23.36 10.79
CA ILE A 183 30.59 23.32 9.83
C ILE A 183 30.50 24.67 9.16
N GLU A 184 30.55 24.74 7.83
CA GLU A 184 30.45 25.99 7.09
C GLU A 184 29.22 25.99 6.20
N LEU A 185 28.23 26.84 6.51
CA LEU A 185 27.08 27.07 5.64
C LEU A 185 27.46 28.09 4.57
N GLN A 186 27.39 27.69 3.31
CA GLN A 186 27.83 28.50 2.18
C GLN A 186 26.90 28.37 0.97
N ASN A 187 27.02 29.28 0.02
CA ASN A 187 26.40 29.11 -1.28
C ASN A 187 27.18 28.06 -2.09
N CYS A 188 26.51 27.01 -2.58
CA CYS A 188 27.18 25.92 -3.30
C CYS A 188 27.90 26.40 -4.56
N THR A 189 27.31 27.36 -5.28
CA THR A 189 27.82 27.83 -6.56
C THR A 189 28.96 28.86 -6.41
N THR A 190 28.84 29.79 -5.47
CA THR A 190 29.79 30.90 -5.32
C THR A 190 30.87 30.65 -4.28
N GLY A 191 30.67 29.67 -3.37
CA GLY A 191 31.53 29.45 -2.21
C GLY A 191 31.44 30.58 -1.18
N GLU A 192 30.44 31.46 -1.29
CA GLU A 192 30.24 32.54 -0.32
C GLU A 192 29.75 31.95 1.01
N SER A 193 30.62 31.96 2.02
CA SER A 193 30.31 31.52 3.37
C SER A 193 29.32 32.47 4.06
N PHE A 194 28.15 31.94 4.40
CA PHE A 194 27.14 32.64 5.17
C PHE A 194 27.43 32.57 6.67
N LEU A 195 27.98 31.43 7.10
CA LEU A 195 28.30 31.12 8.48
C LEU A 195 29.36 30.03 8.54
N SER A 196 30.41 30.26 9.33
CA SER A 196 31.35 29.22 9.73
C SER A 196 31.23 28.98 11.23
N LEU A 197 30.98 27.73 11.60
CA LEU A 197 30.84 27.27 12.97
C LEU A 197 32.07 26.45 13.32
N ASP A 198 33.03 27.09 13.99
CA ASP A 198 34.11 26.40 14.67
C ASP A 198 33.58 25.74 15.95
N LEU A 199 33.66 24.42 16.00
CA LEU A 199 33.17 23.55 17.07
C LEU A 199 34.29 23.02 17.97
N SER A 200 35.56 23.26 17.61
CA SER A 200 36.74 22.80 18.35
C SER A 200 36.83 23.29 19.80
N ASP A 201 36.13 24.39 20.13
CA ASP A 201 36.17 25.07 21.43
C ASP A 201 34.78 25.29 22.08
N ARG A 202 33.69 24.71 21.54
CA ARG A 202 32.32 24.99 22.02
C ARG A 202 31.76 23.90 22.94
N LYS A 203 31.12 24.34 24.04
CA LYS A 203 30.11 23.54 24.76
C LYS A 203 28.91 23.34 23.84
N LEU A 204 28.72 22.11 23.35
CA LEU A 204 27.47 21.64 22.76
C LEU A 204 26.31 22.04 23.69
N LEU A 205 25.24 22.63 23.15
CA LEU A 205 24.08 23.07 23.93
C LEU A 205 23.24 21.89 24.45
N GLY A 206 23.52 20.69 23.93
CA GLY A 206 22.98 19.39 24.28
C GLY A 206 23.34 18.41 23.17
N GLU A 207 23.67 17.19 23.53
CA GLU A 207 23.75 16.04 22.62
C GLU A 207 22.44 15.29 22.82
N VAL A 208 21.58 15.24 21.80
CA VAL A 208 20.40 14.36 21.83
C VAL A 208 20.85 13.05 21.20
N ILE A 209 21.16 12.08 22.05
CA ILE A 209 21.40 10.71 21.64
C ILE A 209 20.02 10.12 21.35
N THR A 210 19.61 10.03 20.09
CA THR A 210 18.43 9.23 19.73
C THR A 210 18.85 7.76 19.68
N GLY A 211 19.11 7.21 20.86
CA GLY A 211 18.89 5.79 21.16
C GLY A 211 17.63 5.68 22.01
N PRO A 212 17.08 4.47 22.24
CA PRO A 212 16.03 4.31 23.22
C PRO A 212 16.56 4.84 24.57
N GLU A 213 15.97 5.91 25.11
CA GLU A 213 16.23 6.30 26.48
C GLU A 213 15.78 5.15 27.38
N ILE A 214 16.75 4.36 27.87
CA ILE A 214 16.50 3.39 28.94
C ILE A 214 16.05 4.23 30.16
N PRO A 215 14.85 4.00 30.72
CA PRO A 215 14.42 4.71 31.91
C PRO A 215 15.41 4.48 33.06
N PRO A 216 15.61 5.47 33.96
CA PRO A 216 16.62 5.38 35.00
C PRO A 216 16.38 4.16 35.92
N GLN A 217 17.20 3.12 35.75
CA GLN A 217 17.22 1.96 36.64
C GLN A 217 17.77 2.35 38.02
N PRO A 218 17.15 1.92 39.14
CA PRO A 218 17.72 2.12 40.47
C PRO A 218 18.93 1.19 40.70
N VAL A 219 20.10 1.83 40.78
CA VAL A 219 21.39 1.45 41.41
C VAL A 219 21.59 -0.01 41.89
N HIS A 220 22.47 -0.74 41.20
CA HIS A 220 23.71 -1.40 41.73
C HIS A 220 24.07 -2.68 40.97
N PHE A 221 24.70 -2.62 39.80
CA PHE A 221 25.67 -3.63 39.37
C PHE A 221 26.76 -2.99 38.51
N ILE A 222 28.03 -3.24 38.87
CA ILE A 222 29.21 -2.78 38.12
C ILE A 222 29.47 -3.83 37.04
N VAL A 223 29.32 -3.47 35.77
CA VAL A 223 29.84 -4.22 34.60
C VAL A 223 30.57 -3.22 33.69
N GLY A 224 31.66 -3.67 33.06
CA GLY A 224 32.65 -2.87 32.33
C GLY A 224 32.12 -2.05 31.15
N PRO A 225 32.99 -1.26 30.49
CA PRO A 225 32.55 -0.23 29.55
C PRO A 225 31.82 -0.87 28.35
N PRO A 226 30.65 -0.37 27.96
CA PRO A 226 29.97 -0.77 26.72
C PRO A 226 30.79 -0.27 25.52
N GLU A 227 30.91 -1.08 24.48
CA GLU A 227 31.28 -0.58 23.14
C GLU A 227 30.05 0.12 22.54
N PRO A 228 30.21 1.26 21.83
CA PRO A 228 29.08 2.11 21.46
C PRO A 228 28.28 1.55 20.29
N LEU A 229 26.96 1.63 20.41
CA LEU A 229 25.97 1.48 19.35
C LEU A 229 26.17 2.58 18.28
N PRO A 230 25.63 2.47 17.05
CA PRO A 230 25.68 3.56 16.09
C PRO A 230 24.88 4.77 16.62
N GLU A 231 25.59 5.78 17.08
CA GLU A 231 25.05 7.01 17.66
C GLU A 231 24.65 7.99 16.53
N LEU A 232 23.41 8.48 16.55
CA LEU A 232 23.01 9.66 15.78
C LEU A 232 23.35 10.89 16.62
N SER A 233 24.14 11.81 16.08
CA SER A 233 24.52 13.05 16.77
C SER A 233 23.73 14.23 16.20
N LEU A 234 22.78 14.75 16.99
CA LEU A 234 22.02 15.95 16.65
C LEU A 234 22.76 17.23 17.08
N LEU A 235 23.01 18.14 16.14
CA LEU A 235 23.67 19.42 16.39
C LEU A 235 22.68 20.58 16.22
N LYS A 236 22.19 21.11 17.35
CA LYS A 236 21.25 22.25 17.36
C LYS A 236 21.97 23.59 17.54
N PHE A 237 21.77 24.52 16.62
CA PHE A 237 22.33 25.87 16.68
C PHE A 237 21.24 26.95 16.67
N ASN A 238 21.24 27.82 17.68
CA ASN A 238 20.35 28.98 17.70
C ASN A 238 21.01 30.15 16.95
N LEU A 239 20.60 30.39 15.70
CA LEU A 239 21.29 31.28 14.77
C LEU A 239 20.33 32.20 14.02
N ARG A 240 20.70 33.48 13.90
CA ARG A 240 19.89 34.44 13.17
C ARG A 240 20.14 34.36 11.66
N LEU A 241 19.13 33.97 10.89
CA LEU A 241 19.16 33.91 9.43
C LEU A 241 19.47 35.29 8.79
N LYS A 242 20.44 35.31 7.86
CA LYS A 242 20.78 36.48 7.03
C LYS A 242 20.00 36.42 5.71
N ASP A 243 19.62 37.58 5.16
CA ASP A 243 18.83 37.67 3.91
C ASP A 243 19.48 36.94 2.71
N ALA A 244 20.82 36.92 2.65
CA ALA A 244 21.57 36.23 1.60
C ALA A 244 21.49 34.69 1.73
N MET A 245 21.51 34.17 2.97
CA MET A 245 21.38 32.74 3.26
C MET A 245 19.95 32.25 2.99
N LEU A 246 18.95 33.05 3.34
CA LEU A 246 17.55 32.78 3.00
C LEU A 246 17.34 32.75 1.48
N THR A 247 18.05 33.60 0.74
CA THR A 247 17.99 33.60 -0.74
C THR A 247 18.63 32.34 -1.31
N ALA A 248 19.81 31.93 -0.81
CA ALA A 248 20.45 30.69 -1.25
C ALA A 248 19.64 29.43 -0.91
N LEU A 249 18.93 29.43 0.22
CA LEU A 249 18.02 28.34 0.60
C LEU A 249 16.81 28.24 -0.36
N ILE A 250 16.20 29.38 -0.69
CA ILE A 250 15.05 29.45 -1.63
C ILE A 250 15.48 29.03 -3.04
N ASP A 251 16.73 29.27 -3.41
CA ASP A 251 17.28 28.94 -4.73
C ASP A 251 17.94 27.54 -4.77
N GLU A 252 17.70 26.67 -3.76
CA GLU A 252 18.30 25.30 -3.63
C GLU A 252 19.82 25.25 -3.79
N ASN A 253 20.51 26.32 -3.36
CA ASN A 253 21.93 26.54 -3.63
C ASN A 253 22.71 26.79 -2.34
N LEU A 254 22.28 26.15 -1.25
CA LEU A 254 22.92 26.19 0.07
C LEU A 254 23.64 24.85 0.32
N CYS A 255 24.90 24.89 0.75
CA CYS A 255 25.70 23.71 1.06
C CYS A 255 26.31 23.84 2.46
N ALA A 256 26.60 22.71 3.09
CA ALA A 256 27.14 22.65 4.45
C ALA A 256 28.38 21.75 4.53
N PRO A 257 29.54 22.14 3.96
CA PRO A 257 30.80 21.43 4.18
C PRO A 257 31.14 21.25 5.67
N VAL A 258 31.59 20.05 6.00
CA VAL A 258 31.94 19.61 7.36
C VAL A 258 33.40 19.16 7.37
N VAL A 259 34.17 19.67 8.32
CA VAL A 259 35.56 19.28 8.53
C VAL A 259 35.65 18.45 9.81
N PHE A 260 36.27 17.28 9.73
CA PHE A 260 36.46 16.37 10.86
C PHE A 260 37.87 16.48 11.45
N THR A 261 37.98 16.27 12.77
CA THR A 261 39.22 16.43 13.56
C THR A 261 40.33 15.42 13.27
N SER A 262 40.09 14.37 12.45
CA SER A 262 41.13 13.42 12.06
C SER A 262 41.12 13.04 10.57
N HIS A 263 42.18 13.41 9.86
CA HIS A 263 42.44 13.05 8.45
C HIS A 263 42.74 11.54 8.21
N VAL A 264 42.39 10.64 9.14
CA VAL A 264 42.81 9.21 9.10
C VAL A 264 41.66 8.22 9.25
N VAL A 265 40.40 8.67 9.36
CA VAL A 265 39.27 7.75 9.26
C VAL A 265 38.86 7.65 7.80
N SER A 266 39.17 6.50 7.20
CA SER A 266 38.53 6.05 5.98
C SER A 266 37.03 6.12 6.16
N HIS A 267 36.37 7.08 5.50
CA HIS A 267 34.93 7.08 5.36
C HIS A 267 34.55 5.79 4.65
N PRO A 268 33.70 4.92 5.24
CA PRO A 268 33.13 3.80 4.48
C PRO A 268 32.23 4.38 3.40
N ASP A 269 32.52 4.07 2.13
CA ASP A 269 31.66 4.39 0.98
C ASP A 269 30.21 3.92 1.25
N GLY A 270 29.30 4.82 1.62
CA GLY A 270 27.90 4.41 1.78
C GLY A 270 26.94 5.25 2.61
N ALA A 271 27.13 6.56 2.79
CA ALA A 271 26.15 7.39 3.50
C ALA A 271 25.59 8.48 2.57
N ILE A 272 24.51 8.16 1.84
CA ILE A 272 23.69 9.14 1.10
C ILE A 272 22.20 8.81 1.28
N THR A 273 21.54 9.81 1.87
CA THR A 273 20.16 10.36 1.79
C THR A 273 18.93 9.48 1.95
N GLY A 274 17.99 9.98 2.74
CA GLY A 274 16.60 9.55 2.95
C GLY A 274 16.09 10.26 4.20
N SER A 275 15.05 11.08 4.08
CA SER A 275 14.51 11.93 5.15
C SER A 275 14.26 11.10 6.43
N PHE A 276 14.97 11.41 7.50
CA PHE A 276 15.07 10.49 8.64
C PHE A 276 14.08 10.79 9.78
N ILE A 277 13.11 11.70 9.60
CA ILE A 277 12.21 12.09 10.71
C ILE A 277 10.70 11.98 10.43
N ASP A 278 10.22 11.89 9.18
CA ASP A 278 8.75 11.86 8.97
C ASP A 278 8.14 10.47 8.71
N HIS A 279 8.89 9.47 8.26
CA HIS A 279 8.26 8.23 7.72
C HIS A 279 8.28 7.04 8.70
N LEU A 280 9.33 6.84 9.50
CA LEU A 280 9.28 5.87 10.59
C LEU A 280 9.15 6.55 11.95
N ARG A 281 7.90 6.78 12.35
CA ARG A 281 7.57 7.10 13.75
C ARG A 281 7.82 5.86 14.62
N PHE A 282 9.07 5.60 15.00
CA PHE A 282 9.44 4.50 15.91
C PHE A 282 8.79 4.63 17.29
N GLU A 283 8.46 5.85 17.71
CA GLU A 283 7.62 6.11 18.89
C GLU A 283 6.24 5.44 18.79
N ALA A 284 5.79 5.05 17.59
CA ALA A 284 4.51 4.40 17.34
C ALA A 284 4.61 2.88 17.11
N LEU A 285 5.81 2.30 17.02
CA LEU A 285 5.99 0.84 16.85
C LEU A 285 5.48 0.06 18.08
N GLU A 286 5.55 0.68 19.26
CA GLU A 286 4.99 0.15 20.52
C GLU A 286 3.46 0.34 20.61
N TYR A 287 2.86 1.25 19.83
CA TYR A 287 1.45 1.65 19.95
C TYR A 287 0.54 1.18 18.81
N LEU A 288 1.06 0.93 17.61
CA LEU A 288 0.21 0.75 16.42
C LEU A 288 -0.28 -0.67 16.15
N LEU A 289 0.21 -1.67 16.89
CA LEU A 289 -0.26 -3.05 16.75
C LEU A 289 -1.12 -3.53 17.90
N ASP A 290 -1.25 -2.73 18.96
CA ASP A 290 -2.21 -3.04 20.02
C ASP A 290 -3.64 -3.05 19.41
N PRO A 291 -4.39 -4.16 19.56
CA PRO A 291 -5.74 -4.30 19.03
C PRO A 291 -6.68 -3.14 19.40
N SER A 292 -6.43 -2.44 20.51
CA SER A 292 -7.22 -1.29 20.96
C SER A 292 -7.11 -0.07 20.03
N PHE A 293 -6.12 -0.02 19.14
CA PHE A 293 -5.96 1.04 18.16
C PHE A 293 -6.58 0.72 16.79
N LEU A 294 -7.06 -0.53 16.58
CA LEU A 294 -7.87 -0.82 15.40
C LEU A 294 -9.18 -0.03 15.51
N PRO A 295 -9.48 0.85 14.54
CA PRO A 295 -10.69 1.65 14.61
C PRO A 295 -11.92 0.75 14.56
N GLU A 296 -12.91 1.07 15.39
CA GLU A 296 -14.17 0.37 15.45
C GLU A 296 -14.94 0.58 14.12
N PRO A 297 -15.40 -0.48 13.45
CA PRO A 297 -16.26 -0.34 12.29
C PRO A 297 -17.54 0.43 12.62
N VAL A 298 -17.97 1.29 11.70
CA VAL A 298 -19.18 2.12 11.88
C VAL A 298 -20.16 1.89 10.74
N VAL A 299 -21.45 1.90 11.06
CA VAL A 299 -22.50 1.88 10.05
C VAL A 299 -22.64 3.30 9.51
N VAL A 300 -22.59 3.44 8.18
CA VAL A 300 -22.80 4.70 7.46
C VAL A 300 -23.93 4.53 6.45
N ASN A 301 -24.58 5.63 6.07
CA ASN A 301 -25.49 5.61 4.93
C ASN A 301 -24.72 5.83 3.60
N ARG A 302 -25.40 5.78 2.46
CA ARG A 302 -24.78 6.08 1.14
C ARG A 302 -24.34 7.53 0.94
N ASN A 303 -24.73 8.44 1.83
CA ASN A 303 -24.14 9.79 1.90
C ASN A 303 -22.92 9.84 2.83
N PHE A 304 -22.43 8.67 3.28
CA PHE A 304 -21.31 8.49 4.22
C PHE A 304 -21.53 9.13 5.59
N GLU A 305 -22.78 9.37 5.97
CA GLU A 305 -23.12 9.89 7.30
C GLU A 305 -23.15 8.74 8.32
N THR A 306 -22.36 8.85 9.39
CA THR A 306 -22.31 7.87 10.48
C THR A 306 -23.67 7.74 11.18
N GLN A 307 -24.18 6.51 11.23
CA GLN A 307 -25.41 6.14 11.92
C GLN A 307 -25.14 5.62 13.34
N GLY A 308 -23.96 5.03 13.57
CA GLY A 308 -23.53 4.48 14.86
C GLY A 308 -22.40 3.46 14.69
N SER A 309 -21.89 2.93 15.81
CA SER A 309 -20.91 1.84 15.76
C SER A 309 -21.54 0.54 15.27
N LEU A 310 -20.73 -0.35 14.71
CA LEU A 310 -21.16 -1.70 14.35
C LEU A 310 -21.61 -2.47 15.61
N SER A 311 -20.89 -2.31 16.72
CA SER A 311 -21.23 -2.95 18.00
C SER A 311 -22.61 -2.55 18.51
N ASP A 312 -22.97 -1.27 18.41
CA ASP A 312 -24.26 -0.78 18.92
C ASP A 312 -25.44 -1.18 18.02
N LEU A 313 -25.22 -1.21 16.70
CA LEU A 313 -26.31 -1.33 15.73
C LEU A 313 -26.52 -2.75 15.20
N VAL A 314 -25.49 -3.58 15.17
CA VAL A 314 -25.48 -4.88 14.47
C VAL A 314 -25.12 -6.04 15.38
N VAL A 315 -24.11 -5.86 16.23
CA VAL A 315 -23.56 -6.95 17.03
C VAL A 315 -24.27 -7.04 18.37
N ALA A 316 -24.62 -8.25 18.80
CA ALA A 316 -25.17 -8.51 20.13
C ALA A 316 -24.06 -8.87 21.13
N ASP A 317 -23.09 -9.70 20.71
CA ASP A 317 -21.92 -10.07 21.50
C ASP A 317 -20.68 -10.25 20.60
N ASN A 318 -19.61 -9.51 20.90
CA ASN A 318 -18.38 -9.53 20.10
C ASN A 318 -17.63 -10.87 20.17
N LYS A 319 -17.64 -11.55 21.33
CA LYS A 319 -16.97 -12.84 21.48
C LYS A 319 -17.70 -13.91 20.67
N ALA A 320 -19.03 -13.94 20.74
CA ALA A 320 -19.85 -14.84 19.93
C ALA A 320 -19.63 -14.58 18.43
N LEU A 321 -19.45 -13.32 18.04
CA LEU A 321 -19.15 -12.95 16.65
C LEU A 321 -17.78 -13.48 16.19
N GLU A 322 -16.74 -13.33 17.00
CA GLU A 322 -15.40 -13.88 16.73
C GLU A 322 -15.42 -15.43 16.64
N GLN A 323 -16.20 -16.09 17.50
CA GLN A 323 -16.38 -17.54 17.49
C GLN A 323 -17.09 -18.02 16.22
N LEU A 324 -18.18 -17.36 15.83
CA LEU A 324 -18.86 -17.64 14.57
C LEU A 324 -17.91 -17.41 13.39
N GLY A 325 -17.12 -16.32 13.43
CA GLY A 325 -16.10 -16.00 12.42
C GLY A 325 -15.06 -17.10 12.27
N LYS A 326 -14.45 -17.54 13.37
CA LYS A 326 -13.46 -18.63 13.36
C LYS A 326 -14.09 -19.93 12.85
N ALA A 327 -15.31 -20.26 13.30
CA ALA A 327 -16.01 -21.45 12.82
C ALA A 327 -16.21 -21.39 11.29
N LEU A 328 -16.69 -20.28 10.73
CA LEU A 328 -16.94 -20.14 9.30
C LEU A 328 -15.64 -20.10 8.46
N PHE A 329 -14.60 -19.41 8.93
CA PHE A 329 -13.32 -19.30 8.22
C PHE A 329 -12.66 -20.66 7.99
N TRP A 330 -12.77 -21.56 8.96
CA TRP A 330 -12.15 -22.88 8.92
C TRP A 330 -13.09 -23.99 8.39
N ASP A 331 -14.37 -23.70 8.14
CA ASP A 331 -15.32 -24.74 7.77
C ASP A 331 -15.35 -25.08 6.27
N VAL A 332 -14.83 -26.26 5.92
CA VAL A 332 -14.89 -26.81 4.56
C VAL A 332 -16.32 -27.06 4.07
N GLN A 333 -17.30 -27.18 4.97
CA GLN A 333 -18.71 -27.35 4.61
C GLN A 333 -19.31 -26.12 3.93
N VAL A 334 -18.64 -24.96 4.01
CA VAL A 334 -18.99 -23.74 3.25
C VAL A 334 -18.81 -23.97 1.75
N SER A 335 -17.79 -24.73 1.31
CA SER A 335 -17.58 -25.01 -0.11
C SER A 335 -18.62 -25.95 -0.68
N SER A 336 -18.70 -25.99 -2.01
CA SER A 336 -19.57 -26.94 -2.72
C SER A 336 -19.11 -28.39 -2.58
N ASP A 337 -17.81 -28.66 -2.36
CA ASP A 337 -17.26 -30.02 -2.34
C ASP A 337 -16.94 -30.55 -0.94
N ASN A 338 -17.19 -29.77 0.11
CA ASN A 338 -16.86 -30.07 1.51
C ASN A 338 -15.35 -30.32 1.75
N LYS A 339 -14.47 -29.73 0.94
CA LYS A 339 -13.00 -29.92 1.03
C LYS A 339 -12.19 -28.62 1.03
N VAL A 340 -12.82 -27.47 0.84
CA VAL A 340 -12.15 -26.17 0.76
C VAL A 340 -12.77 -25.20 1.75
N ALA A 341 -11.96 -24.53 2.54
CA ALA A 341 -12.33 -23.42 3.41
C ALA A 341 -11.39 -22.23 3.15
N CYS A 342 -11.64 -21.07 3.79
CA CYS A 342 -10.66 -19.97 3.79
C CYS A 342 -9.31 -20.48 4.32
N GLY A 343 -9.34 -21.25 5.42
CA GLY A 343 -8.15 -21.90 6.00
C GLY A 343 -7.42 -22.89 5.07
N SER A 344 -8.04 -23.42 4.02
CA SER A 344 -7.35 -24.30 3.06
C SER A 344 -6.26 -23.56 2.28
N CYS A 345 -6.50 -22.28 1.96
CA CYS A 345 -5.55 -21.41 1.26
C CYS A 345 -4.79 -20.46 2.20
N HIS A 346 -5.28 -20.27 3.44
CA HIS A 346 -4.77 -19.27 4.38
C HIS A 346 -4.38 -19.86 5.76
N SER A 347 -3.72 -21.03 5.79
CA SER A 347 -3.40 -21.76 7.04
C SER A 347 -1.96 -21.62 7.55
N LEU A 348 -1.00 -21.13 6.75
CA LEU A 348 0.37 -20.91 7.19
C LEU A 348 0.74 -19.44 6.98
N ALA A 349 0.93 -18.70 8.08
CA ALA A 349 1.06 -17.25 8.04
C ALA A 349 -0.04 -16.56 7.22
N GLY A 350 -1.24 -17.16 7.16
CA GLY A 350 -2.34 -16.67 6.35
C GLY A 350 -2.15 -16.80 4.84
N ALA A 351 -1.18 -17.57 4.34
CA ALA A 351 -0.88 -17.76 2.92
C ALA A 351 -0.88 -19.25 2.51
N ASP A 352 -0.83 -19.50 1.20
CA ASP A 352 -0.88 -20.85 0.64
C ASP A 352 0.52 -21.47 0.58
N TRP A 353 0.70 -22.57 1.30
CA TRP A 353 1.97 -23.27 1.42
C TRP A 353 2.10 -24.48 0.48
N ARG A 354 1.03 -24.81 -0.26
CA ARG A 354 0.96 -26.04 -1.08
C ARG A 354 1.92 -25.96 -2.25
N THR A 355 2.53 -27.09 -2.60
CA THR A 355 3.55 -27.17 -3.64
C THR A 355 3.10 -27.91 -4.89
N LYS A 356 1.96 -28.60 -4.88
CA LYS A 356 1.45 -29.35 -6.05
C LYS A 356 0.20 -28.69 -6.61
N ASN A 357 0.01 -28.78 -7.93
CA ASN A 357 -1.15 -28.27 -8.67
C ASN A 357 -1.42 -26.77 -8.43
N GLN A 358 -0.38 -25.95 -8.37
CA GLN A 358 -0.51 -24.50 -8.19
C GLN A 358 -0.27 -23.69 -9.48
N PHE A 359 0.36 -24.29 -10.50
CA PHE A 359 0.58 -23.61 -11.77
C PHE A 359 -0.76 -23.41 -12.49
N THR A 360 -1.06 -22.16 -12.86
CA THR A 360 -2.27 -21.82 -13.62
C THR A 360 -2.21 -22.31 -15.06
N GLU A 361 -1.01 -22.45 -15.61
CA GLU A 361 -0.75 -22.99 -16.95
C GLU A 361 -0.09 -24.37 -16.90
N GLY A 362 -0.31 -25.15 -17.96
CA GLY A 362 0.29 -26.47 -18.13
C GLY A 362 -0.61 -27.62 -17.66
N PRO A 363 -0.09 -28.86 -17.62
CA PRO A 363 -0.85 -29.99 -17.10
C PRO A 363 -1.18 -29.76 -15.63
N GLY A 364 -2.41 -30.06 -15.21
CA GLY A 364 -2.75 -30.08 -13.79
C GLY A 364 -1.85 -31.04 -13.01
N ASN A 365 -1.78 -30.84 -11.69
CA ASN A 365 -1.04 -31.70 -10.77
C ASN A 365 0.51 -31.62 -10.84
N LEU A 366 1.07 -30.53 -11.36
CA LEU A 366 2.52 -30.30 -11.35
C LEU A 366 3.05 -29.95 -9.95
N LEU A 367 4.22 -30.50 -9.60
CA LEU A 367 4.97 -30.17 -8.38
C LEU A 367 5.92 -28.99 -8.63
N ALA A 368 5.82 -27.96 -7.81
CA ALA A 368 6.80 -26.87 -7.74
C ALA A 368 8.12 -27.38 -7.12
N THR A 369 9.24 -26.99 -7.72
CA THR A 369 10.59 -27.36 -7.29
C THR A 369 11.49 -26.13 -7.32
N LEU A 370 12.70 -26.19 -6.74
CA LEU A 370 13.70 -25.12 -6.90
C LEU A 370 13.90 -24.70 -8.37
N SER A 371 13.90 -25.66 -9.30
CA SER A 371 14.11 -25.40 -10.74
C SER A 371 12.92 -24.73 -11.43
N SER A 372 11.78 -24.61 -10.76
CA SER A 372 10.61 -23.89 -11.26
C SER A 372 10.80 -22.37 -11.23
N PHE A 373 11.73 -21.86 -10.40
CA PHE A 373 11.86 -20.44 -10.12
C PHE A 373 13.14 -19.83 -10.75
N PRO A 374 13.11 -18.54 -11.14
CA PRO A 374 11.92 -17.69 -11.20
C PRO A 374 10.91 -18.22 -12.23
N LEU A 375 9.61 -18.01 -11.98
CA LEU A 375 8.58 -18.45 -12.91
C LEU A 375 8.76 -17.75 -14.27
N PRO A 376 8.44 -18.44 -15.38
CA PRO A 376 8.38 -17.80 -16.69
C PRO A 376 7.40 -16.61 -16.71
N ASN A 377 7.64 -15.64 -17.59
CA ASN A 377 6.71 -14.52 -17.78
C ASN A 377 5.31 -15.03 -18.19
N GLY A 378 4.27 -14.39 -17.68
CA GLY A 378 2.87 -14.83 -17.84
C GLY A 378 2.44 -15.99 -16.94
N SER A 379 3.38 -16.72 -16.31
CA SER A 379 3.03 -17.81 -15.40
C SER A 379 2.63 -17.31 -14.02
N VAL A 380 1.61 -17.95 -13.44
CA VAL A 380 1.16 -17.71 -12.07
C VAL A 380 1.19 -19.01 -11.27
N LEU A 381 1.62 -18.89 -10.02
CA LEU A 381 1.43 -19.91 -8.99
C LEU A 381 0.29 -19.45 -8.08
N GLY A 382 -0.89 -20.03 -8.27
CA GLY A 382 -2.11 -19.72 -7.55
C GLY A 382 -2.62 -20.89 -6.71
N SER A 383 -3.58 -20.60 -5.84
CA SER A 383 -4.17 -21.53 -4.88
C SER A 383 -5.14 -22.52 -5.54
N GLN A 384 -5.19 -23.74 -5.01
CA GLN A 384 -6.17 -24.74 -5.44
C GLN A 384 -7.51 -24.52 -4.76
N GLY A 385 -8.56 -24.42 -5.57
CA GLY A 385 -9.94 -24.41 -5.11
C GLY A 385 -10.67 -25.71 -5.42
N VAL A 386 -11.91 -25.60 -5.90
CA VAL A 386 -12.77 -26.75 -6.23
C VAL A 386 -12.46 -27.38 -7.59
N ILE A 387 -12.97 -28.58 -7.83
CA ILE A 387 -12.98 -29.21 -9.16
C ILE A 387 -13.86 -28.39 -10.11
N ASN A 388 -13.48 -28.34 -11.39
CA ASN A 388 -14.30 -27.72 -12.42
C ASN A 388 -15.56 -28.57 -12.70
N GLU A 389 -16.68 -28.16 -12.10
CA GLU A 389 -17.96 -28.85 -12.17
C GLU A 389 -19.10 -27.84 -12.38
N GLU A 390 -20.18 -28.28 -13.03
CA GLU A 390 -21.40 -27.47 -13.17
C GLU A 390 -22.30 -27.63 -11.94
N TYR A 391 -22.56 -26.55 -11.20
CA TYR A 391 -23.51 -26.58 -10.09
C TYR A 391 -24.95 -26.84 -10.54
N VAL A 392 -25.66 -27.66 -9.77
CA VAL A 392 -27.05 -28.06 -10.02
C VAL A 392 -27.97 -27.56 -8.91
N ASP A 393 -27.72 -27.92 -7.65
CA ASP A 393 -28.48 -27.50 -6.47
C ASP A 393 -27.67 -27.82 -5.20
N ILE A 394 -28.06 -27.26 -4.06
CA ILE A 394 -27.53 -27.71 -2.76
C ILE A 394 -28.10 -29.08 -2.38
N VAL A 395 -27.36 -29.81 -1.55
CA VAL A 395 -27.86 -31.00 -0.85
C VAL A 395 -27.77 -30.72 0.64
N LEU A 396 -28.92 -30.80 1.33
CA LEU A 396 -28.95 -30.58 2.78
C LEU A 396 -28.14 -31.66 3.49
N GLY A 397 -27.21 -31.25 4.35
CA GLY A 397 -26.35 -32.18 5.10
C GLY A 397 -25.21 -32.82 4.32
N ASP A 398 -24.97 -32.44 3.06
CA ASP A 398 -23.92 -33.05 2.22
C ASP A 398 -23.27 -32.02 1.30
N ARG A 399 -22.28 -32.43 0.52
CA ARG A 399 -21.70 -31.61 -0.55
C ARG A 399 -22.77 -31.26 -1.59
N ASP A 400 -22.59 -30.13 -2.26
CA ASP A 400 -23.52 -29.68 -3.29
C ASP A 400 -23.57 -30.68 -4.45
N LEU A 401 -24.71 -30.70 -5.15
CA LEU A 401 -24.86 -31.47 -6.36
C LEU A 401 -24.19 -30.72 -7.51
N CYS A 402 -23.05 -31.22 -7.96
CA CYS A 402 -22.32 -30.70 -9.11
C CYS A 402 -22.16 -31.82 -10.18
N ASN A 403 -22.29 -31.46 -11.45
CA ASN A 403 -22.01 -32.37 -12.58
C ASN A 403 -20.57 -32.16 -13.06
N SER A 404 -19.81 -33.26 -13.14
CA SER A 404 -18.44 -33.19 -13.68
C SER A 404 -18.42 -32.67 -15.12
N LEU A 405 -17.51 -31.73 -15.39
CA LEU A 405 -17.22 -31.21 -16.74
C LEU A 405 -16.07 -31.97 -17.42
N GLY A 406 -15.58 -33.06 -16.81
CA GLY A 406 -14.53 -33.92 -17.38
C GLY A 406 -13.10 -33.44 -17.15
N ASP A 407 -12.88 -32.47 -16.25
CA ASP A 407 -11.55 -32.17 -15.70
C ASP A 407 -11.33 -33.00 -14.43
N ASP A 408 -10.17 -33.65 -14.36
CA ASP A 408 -9.78 -34.51 -13.24
C ASP A 408 -9.00 -33.72 -12.16
N PHE A 409 -8.71 -32.43 -12.37
CA PHE A 409 -7.88 -31.62 -11.48
C PHE A 409 -8.56 -30.37 -10.94
N ARG A 410 -8.35 -30.09 -9.65
CA ARG A 410 -8.82 -28.86 -8.96
C ARG A 410 -8.34 -27.58 -9.61
N GLN A 411 -9.26 -26.62 -9.80
CA GLN A 411 -9.02 -25.29 -10.33
C GLN A 411 -7.99 -24.50 -9.52
N ARG A 412 -7.37 -23.51 -10.18
CA ARG A 412 -6.26 -22.73 -9.64
C ARG A 412 -6.55 -21.24 -9.80
N THR A 413 -6.35 -20.45 -8.76
CA THR A 413 -6.60 -19.00 -8.79
C THR A 413 -5.61 -18.30 -9.73
N GLY A 414 -6.06 -17.20 -10.35
CA GLY A 414 -5.22 -16.40 -11.26
C GLY A 414 -4.18 -15.51 -10.58
N ARG A 415 -4.08 -15.54 -9.24
CA ARG A 415 -3.09 -14.85 -8.41
C ARG A 415 -2.75 -15.71 -7.20
N GLN A 416 -1.57 -15.49 -6.63
CA GLN A 416 -1.13 -16.05 -5.35
C GLN A 416 -2.01 -15.51 -4.22
N ALA A 417 -2.32 -16.34 -3.22
CA ALA A 417 -3.13 -15.94 -2.06
C ALA A 417 -2.31 -15.12 -1.05
N PRO A 418 -2.61 -13.82 -0.85
CA PRO A 418 -1.87 -12.99 0.10
C PRO A 418 -2.14 -13.42 1.54
N THR A 419 -1.30 -12.96 2.48
CA THR A 419 -1.52 -13.18 3.91
C THR A 419 -2.81 -12.50 4.41
N VAL A 420 -3.58 -13.19 5.27
CA VAL A 420 -4.68 -12.61 6.05
C VAL A 420 -4.22 -12.01 7.39
N ILE A 421 -2.97 -12.24 7.81
CA ILE A 421 -2.44 -11.72 9.08
C ILE A 421 -2.18 -10.22 8.94
N ASN A 422 -2.58 -9.45 9.97
CA ASN A 422 -2.56 -7.98 9.97
C ASN A 422 -3.37 -7.34 8.83
N SER A 423 -4.20 -8.09 8.10
CA SER A 423 -4.97 -7.55 6.99
C SER A 423 -6.07 -6.58 7.45
N ALA A 424 -6.44 -6.61 8.73
CA ALA A 424 -7.39 -5.71 9.38
C ALA A 424 -7.09 -4.22 9.24
N PHE A 425 -5.83 -3.86 8.98
CA PHE A 425 -5.40 -2.48 8.80
C PHE A 425 -5.53 -1.98 7.36
N ASN A 426 -5.78 -2.87 6.39
CA ASN A 426 -5.90 -2.48 4.99
C ASN A 426 -7.21 -1.73 4.73
N VAL A 427 -7.16 -0.71 3.88
CA VAL A 427 -8.37 -0.01 3.43
C VAL A 427 -9.12 -0.79 2.35
N PHE A 428 -8.37 -1.49 1.50
CA PHE A 428 -8.88 -2.33 0.43
C PHE A 428 -8.26 -3.71 0.51
N GLN A 429 -9.02 -4.75 0.14
CA GLN A 429 -8.52 -6.12 0.09
C GLN A 429 -8.44 -6.68 -1.33
N PHE A 430 -7.79 -7.83 -1.46
CA PHE A 430 -7.22 -8.40 -2.70
C PHE A 430 -6.05 -7.59 -3.26
N TRP A 431 -5.30 -8.20 -4.19
CA TRP A 431 -4.17 -7.55 -4.85
C TRP A 431 -4.56 -6.31 -5.66
N ASP A 432 -5.74 -6.29 -6.29
CA ASP A 432 -6.23 -5.14 -7.07
C ASP A 432 -7.06 -4.14 -6.24
N GLY A 433 -7.40 -4.50 -5.00
CA GLY A 433 -8.19 -3.66 -4.11
C GLY A 433 -9.68 -3.64 -4.41
N ARG A 434 -10.22 -4.63 -5.15
CA ARG A 434 -11.65 -4.67 -5.51
C ARG A 434 -12.60 -4.88 -4.32
N ALA A 435 -12.10 -5.39 -3.18
CA ALA A 435 -12.89 -5.49 -1.96
C ALA A 435 -12.82 -4.15 -1.21
N HIS A 436 -13.94 -3.45 -1.21
CA HIS A 436 -14.06 -2.06 -0.80
C HIS A 436 -14.09 -1.88 0.72
N ARG A 437 -13.58 -0.75 1.21
CA ARG A 437 -13.61 -0.32 2.63
C ARG A 437 -15.01 -0.33 3.24
N PHE A 438 -15.98 0.11 2.45
CA PHE A 438 -17.40 0.13 2.82
C PHE A 438 -18.05 -1.18 2.39
N PHE A 439 -18.38 -2.05 3.33
CA PHE A 439 -19.11 -3.28 3.04
C PHE A 439 -20.61 -2.99 2.88
N ASN A 440 -21.21 -3.48 1.79
CA ASN A 440 -22.62 -3.24 1.46
C ASN A 440 -23.57 -4.34 1.97
N GLY A 441 -23.04 -5.37 2.65
CA GLY A 441 -23.82 -6.49 3.18
C GLY A 441 -24.00 -7.67 2.24
N GLU A 442 -23.61 -7.57 0.96
CA GLU A 442 -23.85 -8.64 -0.02
C GLU A 442 -22.62 -9.07 -0.79
N ASN A 443 -21.73 -8.15 -1.16
CA ASN A 443 -20.64 -8.43 -2.09
C ASN A 443 -19.41 -7.51 -1.88
N PRO A 444 -18.28 -7.77 -2.58
CA PRO A 444 -17.04 -7.02 -2.35
C PRO A 444 -17.05 -5.56 -2.81
N PHE A 445 -17.99 -5.13 -3.67
CA PHE A 445 -17.88 -3.89 -4.44
C PHE A 445 -18.37 -2.64 -3.69
N GLY A 446 -18.86 -2.79 -2.47
CA GLY A 446 -19.23 -1.68 -1.62
C GLY A 446 -20.29 -0.76 -2.24
N PRO A 447 -20.11 0.57 -2.24
CA PRO A 447 -21.14 1.51 -2.71
C PRO A 447 -21.43 1.43 -4.21
N ALA A 448 -20.54 0.84 -5.01
CA ALA A 448 -20.71 0.70 -6.46
C ALA A 448 -21.95 -0.12 -6.85
N ASP A 449 -22.32 -1.10 -6.01
CA ASP A 449 -23.58 -1.82 -6.14
C ASP A 449 -24.67 -1.07 -5.36
N THR A 450 -25.58 -0.41 -6.07
CA THR A 450 -26.68 0.36 -5.48
C THR A 450 -27.85 -0.48 -5.01
N ASP A 451 -27.95 -1.73 -5.47
CA ASP A 451 -29.06 -2.63 -5.16
C ASP A 451 -28.73 -3.55 -3.97
N ALA A 452 -27.45 -3.69 -3.63
CA ALA A 452 -26.98 -4.37 -2.42
C ALA A 452 -27.47 -3.67 -1.14
N GLY A 453 -27.79 -4.49 -0.12
CA GLY A 453 -28.16 -4.00 1.20
C GLY A 453 -28.43 -5.12 2.21
N VAL A 454 -28.95 -4.75 3.37
CA VAL A 454 -29.24 -5.70 4.45
C VAL A 454 -30.72 -5.72 4.76
N TYR A 455 -31.31 -6.90 4.95
CA TYR A 455 -32.70 -7.04 5.37
C TYR A 455 -32.85 -6.82 6.87
N LYS A 456 -33.88 -6.11 7.30
CA LYS A 456 -34.17 -5.83 8.71
C LYS A 456 -35.64 -6.11 9.01
N ALA A 457 -35.90 -6.77 10.15
CA ALA A 457 -37.24 -6.89 10.69
C ALA A 457 -37.65 -5.58 11.39
N VAL A 458 -38.68 -4.90 10.87
CA VAL A 458 -39.19 -3.63 11.41
C VAL A 458 -40.50 -3.87 12.15
N GLY A 459 -40.54 -3.53 13.45
CA GLY A 459 -41.70 -3.78 14.32
C GLY A 459 -41.60 -5.07 15.14
N GLY A 460 -40.39 -5.63 15.26
CA GLY A 460 -40.10 -6.88 15.96
C GLY A 460 -40.43 -8.12 15.12
N VAL A 461 -40.45 -9.28 15.76
CA VAL A 461 -40.56 -10.60 15.09
C VAL A 461 -41.82 -10.77 14.22
N ASN A 462 -42.92 -10.11 14.58
CA ASN A 462 -44.18 -10.11 13.81
C ASN A 462 -44.34 -8.88 12.89
N GLY A 463 -43.26 -8.11 12.73
CA GLY A 463 -43.18 -6.96 11.87
C GLY A 463 -42.90 -7.31 10.41
N SER A 464 -42.75 -6.30 9.56
CA SER A 464 -42.41 -6.49 8.15
C SER A 464 -40.90 -6.48 7.93
N ILE A 465 -40.42 -7.25 6.95
CA ILE A 465 -39.03 -7.18 6.50
C ILE A 465 -38.85 -6.03 5.50
N VAL A 466 -37.80 -5.23 5.68
CA VAL A 466 -37.40 -4.16 4.76
C VAL A 466 -35.95 -4.39 4.35
N LYS A 467 -35.64 -4.26 3.05
CA LYS A 467 -34.25 -4.18 2.57
C LYS A 467 -33.74 -2.75 2.73
N ASP A 468 -32.69 -2.58 3.52
CA ASP A 468 -31.99 -1.32 3.69
C ASP A 468 -30.82 -1.26 2.71
N THR A 469 -31.08 -0.69 1.53
CA THR A 469 -30.05 -0.49 0.48
C THR A 469 -29.13 0.68 0.80
N ASP A 470 -29.45 1.54 1.77
CA ASP A 470 -28.58 2.63 2.18
C ASP A 470 -27.52 2.17 3.20
N PHE A 471 -27.57 0.91 3.65
CA PHE A 471 -26.67 0.36 4.65
C PHE A 471 -25.27 0.08 4.10
N LEU A 472 -24.27 0.73 4.71
CA LEU A 472 -22.85 0.44 4.51
C LEU A 472 -22.16 0.27 5.86
N VAL A 473 -21.13 -0.57 5.94
CA VAL A 473 -20.23 -0.65 7.10
C VAL A 473 -18.86 -0.18 6.69
N ASP A 474 -18.40 0.93 7.27
CA ASP A 474 -17.06 1.45 7.05
C ASP A 474 -16.00 0.60 7.78
N ILE A 475 -14.73 0.71 7.36
CA ILE A 475 -13.58 0.00 7.93
C ILE A 475 -13.83 -1.51 7.92
N SER A 476 -14.49 -1.98 6.86
CA SER A 476 -14.96 -3.35 6.73
C SER A 476 -14.56 -4.00 5.40
N ALA A 477 -13.35 -3.69 4.94
CA ALA A 477 -12.77 -4.28 3.74
C ALA A 477 -12.61 -5.82 3.84
N LEU A 478 -12.42 -6.34 5.06
CA LEU A 478 -12.41 -7.78 5.33
C LEU A 478 -13.77 -8.41 5.10
N ALA A 479 -14.86 -7.80 5.58
CA ALA A 479 -16.21 -8.30 5.33
C ALA A 479 -16.54 -8.27 3.84
N SER A 480 -16.16 -7.21 3.12
CA SER A 480 -16.25 -7.15 1.66
C SER A 480 -15.49 -8.29 1.00
N GLN A 481 -14.24 -8.55 1.42
CA GLN A 481 -13.39 -9.62 0.87
C GLN A 481 -13.97 -11.01 1.08
N ALA A 482 -14.46 -11.31 2.29
CA ALA A 482 -14.91 -12.63 2.69
C ALA A 482 -16.08 -13.13 1.82
N THR A 483 -16.88 -12.21 1.28
CA THR A 483 -18.02 -12.57 0.41
C THR A 483 -17.63 -13.05 -0.99
N GLY A 484 -16.40 -12.78 -1.45
CA GLY A 484 -15.96 -13.17 -2.80
C GLY A 484 -15.70 -14.68 -2.95
N PRO A 485 -14.78 -15.28 -2.16
CA PRO A 485 -14.34 -16.66 -2.37
C PRO A 485 -15.44 -17.71 -2.22
N ALA A 486 -16.38 -17.52 -1.29
CA ALA A 486 -17.43 -18.51 -0.98
C ALA A 486 -18.37 -18.82 -2.15
N THR A 487 -18.52 -17.88 -3.09
CA THR A 487 -19.35 -18.02 -4.30
C THR A 487 -18.53 -18.09 -5.59
N SER A 488 -17.19 -18.06 -5.48
CA SER A 488 -16.28 -18.09 -6.63
C SER A 488 -16.17 -19.51 -7.21
N HIS A 489 -16.40 -19.63 -8.53
CA HIS A 489 -16.41 -20.91 -9.23
C HIS A 489 -15.02 -21.58 -9.31
N VAL A 490 -13.96 -20.79 -9.12
CA VAL A 490 -12.56 -21.28 -9.09
C VAL A 490 -12.16 -21.67 -7.67
N GLU A 491 -12.69 -20.99 -6.65
CA GLU A 491 -12.21 -21.10 -5.27
C GLU A 491 -13.04 -22.08 -4.43
N MET A 492 -14.31 -21.78 -4.14
CA MET A 492 -15.10 -22.56 -3.17
C MET A 492 -16.46 -23.06 -3.69
N ALA A 493 -16.96 -22.56 -4.82
CA ALA A 493 -18.25 -22.98 -5.38
C ALA A 493 -18.06 -23.73 -6.70
N CYS A 494 -18.88 -24.75 -6.98
CA CYS A 494 -18.98 -25.25 -8.35
C CYS A 494 -19.94 -24.35 -9.18
N GLY A 495 -19.87 -24.39 -10.52
CA GLY A 495 -20.68 -23.52 -11.40
C GLY A 495 -19.91 -23.05 -12.63
N PRO A 496 -20.59 -22.64 -13.72
CA PRO A 496 -19.91 -21.98 -14.83
C PRO A 496 -19.35 -20.61 -14.39
N ASP A 497 -18.60 -19.98 -15.30
CA ASP A 497 -17.87 -18.73 -15.07
C ASP A 497 -18.72 -17.57 -14.47
N ASP A 498 -20.05 -17.66 -14.48
CA ASP A 498 -21.03 -16.64 -14.08
C ASP A 498 -21.69 -16.83 -12.70
N GLY A 499 -21.24 -17.78 -11.87
CA GLY A 499 -21.58 -17.82 -10.44
C GLY A 499 -23.07 -18.06 -10.14
N ILE A 500 -23.48 -19.33 -10.10
CA ILE A 500 -24.89 -19.73 -9.92
C ILE A 500 -25.28 -20.10 -8.49
N ARG A 501 -24.29 -20.22 -7.58
CA ARG A 501 -24.48 -20.48 -6.15
C ARG A 501 -24.30 -19.19 -5.36
N PHE A 502 -25.20 -18.90 -4.42
CA PHE A 502 -25.21 -17.65 -3.66
C PHE A 502 -25.55 -17.88 -2.17
N PHE A 503 -25.27 -16.88 -1.32
CA PHE A 503 -25.22 -17.03 0.15
C PHE A 503 -26.47 -17.65 0.81
N PRO A 504 -27.72 -17.28 0.47
CA PRO A 504 -28.91 -17.94 1.01
C PRO A 504 -28.94 -19.47 0.82
N GLN A 505 -28.41 -19.99 -0.29
CA GLN A 505 -28.28 -21.43 -0.50
C GLN A 505 -27.19 -22.04 0.40
N ILE A 506 -26.08 -21.34 0.60
CA ILE A 506 -25.03 -21.75 1.55
C ILE A 506 -25.62 -21.82 2.97
N ALA A 507 -26.40 -20.81 3.36
CA ALA A 507 -27.08 -20.77 4.65
C ALA A 507 -28.04 -21.95 4.82
N ALA A 508 -28.91 -22.20 3.84
CA ALA A 508 -29.86 -23.31 3.88
C ALA A 508 -29.16 -24.67 4.05
N LYS A 509 -28.01 -24.86 3.40
CA LYS A 509 -27.16 -26.05 3.59
C LYS A 509 -26.60 -26.12 5.02
N LEU A 510 -25.99 -25.05 5.53
CA LEU A 510 -25.35 -25.03 6.84
C LEU A 510 -26.36 -25.10 8.00
N PHE A 511 -27.59 -24.63 7.79
CA PHE A 511 -28.65 -24.61 8.80
C PHE A 511 -29.44 -25.92 8.89
N ASP A 512 -29.13 -26.90 8.03
CA ASP A 512 -29.69 -28.24 8.16
C ASP A 512 -29.32 -28.86 9.51
N GLY A 513 -30.27 -29.50 10.17
CA GLY A 513 -30.08 -30.03 11.52
C GLY A 513 -29.08 -31.18 11.64
N ALA A 514 -28.62 -31.75 10.51
CA ALA A 514 -27.53 -32.73 10.48
C ALA A 514 -26.14 -32.08 10.38
N VAL A 515 -26.06 -30.80 10.02
CA VAL A 515 -24.80 -30.06 9.90
C VAL A 515 -24.47 -29.39 11.23
N MET A 516 -23.26 -29.66 11.73
CA MET A 516 -22.68 -28.91 12.84
C MET A 516 -21.53 -28.07 12.31
N PRO A 517 -21.29 -26.86 12.86
CA PRO A 517 -20.09 -26.11 12.59
C PRO A 517 -18.85 -26.96 12.83
N LEU A 518 -17.92 -26.91 11.88
CA LEU A 518 -16.68 -27.69 11.83
C LEU A 518 -16.93 -29.22 11.90
N GLY A 519 -18.10 -29.70 11.50
CA GLY A 519 -18.52 -31.10 11.65
C GLY A 519 -17.61 -32.13 10.98
N LEU A 520 -16.77 -31.70 10.03
CA LEU A 520 -15.79 -32.52 9.33
C LEU A 520 -14.36 -32.34 9.87
N GLN A 521 -14.16 -31.49 10.87
CA GLN A 521 -12.88 -31.08 11.43
C GLN A 521 -12.82 -31.33 12.94
N GLY A 522 -11.67 -31.74 13.44
CA GLY A 522 -11.37 -31.69 14.87
C GLY A 522 -11.16 -30.26 15.37
N VAL A 523 -11.60 -29.97 16.60
CA VAL A 523 -11.33 -28.71 17.30
C VAL A 523 -10.55 -29.04 18.57
N HIS A 524 -9.47 -28.31 18.82
CA HIS A 524 -8.64 -28.56 19.99
C HIS A 524 -9.42 -28.23 21.29
N ALA A 525 -9.24 -29.02 22.34
CA ALA A 525 -9.95 -28.83 23.61
C ALA A 525 -9.61 -27.50 24.30
N ASP A 526 -8.40 -26.99 24.04
CA ASP A 526 -7.88 -25.71 24.50
C ASP A 526 -7.77 -24.68 23.34
N ASP A 527 -8.61 -24.77 22.31
CA ASP A 527 -8.70 -23.71 21.27
C ASP A 527 -9.04 -22.36 21.89
N SER A 528 -8.35 -21.29 21.49
CA SER A 528 -8.44 -19.97 22.15
C SER A 528 -9.82 -19.33 22.09
N LEU A 529 -10.62 -19.64 21.06
CA LEU A 529 -11.96 -19.09 20.87
C LEU A 529 -13.04 -20.17 20.97
N LEU A 530 -12.79 -21.37 20.47
CA LEU A 530 -13.80 -22.42 20.28
C LEU A 530 -13.79 -23.52 21.35
N ALA A 531 -12.87 -23.49 22.31
CA ALA A 531 -12.75 -24.53 23.35
C ALA A 531 -14.07 -24.83 24.06
N GLU A 532 -14.87 -23.81 24.35
CA GLU A 532 -16.13 -23.99 25.09
C GLU A 532 -17.19 -24.81 24.33
N PHE A 533 -17.07 -24.85 23.00
CA PHE A 533 -17.97 -25.60 22.13
C PHE A 533 -17.30 -26.82 21.49
N ALA A 534 -15.99 -27.03 21.69
CA ALA A 534 -15.26 -28.12 21.06
C ALA A 534 -15.86 -29.47 21.43
N ASN A 535 -16.29 -30.24 20.43
CA ASN A 535 -16.81 -31.58 20.67
C ASN A 535 -15.66 -32.57 20.93
N THR A 536 -15.34 -32.78 22.20
CA THR A 536 -14.27 -33.69 22.66
C THR A 536 -14.76 -35.11 22.96
N THR A 537 -16.00 -35.43 22.61
CA THR A 537 -16.61 -36.74 22.85
C THR A 537 -17.22 -37.33 21.58
N GLY A 538 -17.37 -38.66 21.51
CA GLY A 538 -17.99 -39.30 20.35
C GLY A 538 -17.10 -39.26 19.11
N THR A 539 -17.48 -38.50 18.09
CA THR A 539 -16.72 -38.36 16.82
C THR A 539 -15.45 -37.54 16.97
N ASN A 540 -15.32 -36.75 18.05
CA ASN A 540 -14.24 -35.78 18.26
C ASN A 540 -14.12 -34.75 17.12
N LYS A 541 -15.23 -34.45 16.44
CA LYS A 541 -15.33 -33.47 15.35
C LYS A 541 -16.49 -32.50 15.58
N GLY A 542 -16.31 -31.28 15.10
CA GLY A 542 -17.28 -30.20 15.16
C GLY A 542 -17.45 -29.54 16.51
N LEU A 543 -18.42 -28.63 16.55
CA LEU A 543 -18.86 -27.94 17.74
C LEU A 543 -20.14 -28.58 18.32
N THR A 544 -20.37 -28.38 19.61
CA THR A 544 -21.60 -28.83 20.30
C THR A 544 -22.79 -27.89 20.13
N VAL A 545 -22.58 -26.77 19.44
CA VAL A 545 -23.57 -25.72 19.14
C VAL A 545 -23.77 -25.64 17.62
N ASN A 546 -24.99 -25.32 17.16
CA ASN A 546 -25.28 -25.18 15.73
C ASN A 546 -25.06 -23.74 15.23
N TYR A 547 -25.06 -23.54 13.92
CA TYR A 547 -24.86 -22.22 13.31
C TYR A 547 -25.91 -21.21 13.72
N GLN A 548 -27.19 -21.58 13.74
CA GLN A 548 -28.26 -20.64 14.08
C GLN A 548 -28.08 -20.09 15.50
N ALA A 549 -27.68 -20.92 16.47
CA ALA A 549 -27.42 -20.45 17.84
C ALA A 549 -26.23 -19.49 17.89
N LEU A 550 -25.11 -19.80 17.21
CA LEU A 550 -23.97 -18.88 17.11
C LEU A 550 -24.37 -17.53 16.50
N ILE A 551 -25.22 -17.53 15.47
CA ILE A 551 -25.72 -16.29 14.83
C ILE A 551 -26.64 -15.51 15.79
N MET A 552 -27.53 -16.21 16.50
CA MET A 552 -28.44 -15.58 17.46
C MET A 552 -27.70 -14.91 18.62
N ASP A 553 -26.59 -15.50 19.08
CA ASP A 553 -25.76 -14.93 20.12
C ASP A 553 -24.90 -13.75 19.59
N ALA A 554 -24.44 -13.82 18.33
CA ALA A 554 -23.56 -12.82 17.74
C ALA A 554 -24.28 -11.56 17.23
N PHE A 555 -25.50 -11.66 16.70
CA PHE A 555 -26.18 -10.57 15.98
C PHE A 555 -27.45 -10.07 16.68
N GLN A 556 -27.70 -8.77 16.55
CA GLN A 556 -28.95 -8.15 17.01
C GLN A 556 -30.16 -8.81 16.33
N GLU A 557 -31.23 -9.03 17.11
CA GLU A 557 -32.43 -9.80 16.72
C GLU A 557 -33.04 -9.37 15.38
N GLN A 558 -33.00 -8.07 15.07
CA GLN A 558 -33.58 -7.48 13.86
C GLN A 558 -32.96 -7.98 12.54
N TYR A 559 -31.80 -8.64 12.57
CA TYR A 559 -31.11 -9.14 11.38
C TYR A 559 -31.32 -10.62 11.09
N TRP A 560 -31.97 -11.36 12.00
CA TRP A 560 -32.16 -12.80 11.83
C TRP A 560 -33.55 -13.29 12.25
N ASN A 561 -34.29 -12.54 13.08
CA ASN A 561 -35.57 -12.99 13.62
C ASN A 561 -36.78 -12.33 12.94
N SER A 562 -37.53 -13.12 12.18
CA SER A 562 -38.81 -12.72 11.60
C SER A 562 -39.68 -13.95 11.35
N VAL A 563 -41.00 -13.79 11.48
CA VAL A 563 -41.97 -14.79 10.99
C VAL A 563 -42.21 -14.71 9.47
N ASP A 564 -41.94 -13.54 8.89
CA ASP A 564 -42.02 -13.32 7.45
C ASP A 564 -40.76 -13.87 6.76
N THR A 565 -40.89 -14.18 5.47
CA THR A 565 -39.79 -14.65 4.60
C THR A 565 -39.39 -13.58 3.60
N VAL A 566 -38.17 -13.71 3.06
CA VAL A 566 -37.67 -12.92 1.94
C VAL A 566 -37.71 -13.78 0.69
N SER A 567 -38.44 -13.34 -0.33
CA SER A 567 -38.50 -14.01 -1.63
C SER A 567 -37.37 -13.48 -2.52
N LEU A 568 -36.44 -14.36 -2.90
CA LEU A 568 -35.26 -14.01 -3.71
C LEU A 568 -35.23 -14.85 -4.99
N ASP A 569 -34.95 -14.22 -6.13
CA ASP A 569 -34.79 -14.92 -7.40
C ASP A 569 -33.59 -15.88 -7.33
N ASP A 570 -33.84 -17.18 -7.47
CA ASP A 570 -32.78 -18.19 -7.52
C ASP A 570 -32.19 -18.21 -8.94
N PRO A 571 -30.90 -17.85 -9.12
CA PRO A 571 -30.29 -17.72 -10.45
C PRO A 571 -30.28 -19.03 -11.25
N LYS A 572 -30.17 -20.19 -10.56
CA LYS A 572 -30.14 -21.50 -11.20
C LYS A 572 -31.54 -22.00 -11.55
N LYS A 573 -32.53 -21.71 -10.69
CA LYS A 573 -33.92 -22.18 -10.87
C LYS A 573 -34.75 -21.25 -11.76
N GLY A 574 -34.38 -19.97 -11.86
CA GLY A 574 -35.07 -18.96 -12.68
C GLY A 574 -36.43 -18.53 -12.13
N TYR A 575 -36.66 -18.73 -10.83
CA TYR A 575 -37.85 -18.28 -10.10
C TYR A 575 -37.52 -17.99 -8.64
N ALA A 576 -38.36 -17.19 -7.99
CA ALA A 576 -38.17 -16.81 -6.60
C ALA A 576 -38.35 -17.97 -5.61
N VAL A 577 -37.47 -18.03 -4.62
CA VAL A 577 -37.49 -18.97 -3.48
C VAL A 577 -37.58 -18.15 -2.20
N ASP A 578 -38.41 -18.61 -1.26
CA ASP A 578 -38.57 -17.96 0.04
C ASP A 578 -37.50 -18.46 1.02
N TYR A 579 -36.78 -17.51 1.60
CA TYR A 579 -35.76 -17.74 2.62
C TYR A 579 -36.20 -17.09 3.95
N SER A 580 -35.78 -17.66 5.07
CA SER A 580 -35.86 -16.96 6.36
C SER A 580 -35.01 -15.69 6.34
N LEU A 581 -35.27 -14.75 7.26
CA LEU A 581 -34.47 -13.53 7.37
C LEU A 581 -32.98 -13.84 7.60
N MET A 582 -32.68 -14.84 8.42
CA MET A 582 -31.30 -15.29 8.69
C MET A 582 -30.59 -15.81 7.43
N GLU A 583 -31.28 -16.61 6.61
CA GLU A 583 -30.72 -17.13 5.36
C GLU A 583 -30.54 -16.00 4.32
N ALA A 584 -31.52 -15.11 4.20
CA ALA A 584 -31.45 -13.99 3.26
C ALA A 584 -30.29 -13.02 3.58
N ASN A 585 -29.98 -12.82 4.87
CA ASN A 585 -28.87 -11.99 5.33
C ASN A 585 -27.54 -12.73 5.44
N PHE A 586 -27.43 -13.98 4.98
CA PHE A 586 -26.25 -14.78 5.31
C PHE A 586 -24.95 -14.23 4.72
N SER A 587 -24.98 -13.51 3.59
CA SER A 587 -23.78 -12.81 3.08
C SER A 587 -23.27 -11.76 4.07
N PHE A 588 -24.18 -10.95 4.62
CA PHE A 588 -23.89 -9.94 5.63
C PHE A 588 -23.35 -10.58 6.92
N ILE A 589 -24.04 -11.62 7.41
CA ILE A 589 -23.65 -12.36 8.62
C ILE A 589 -22.27 -12.99 8.43
N PHE A 590 -22.04 -13.65 7.30
CA PHE A 590 -20.78 -14.30 6.98
C PHE A 590 -19.63 -13.27 6.90
N GLY A 591 -19.81 -12.18 6.17
CA GLY A 591 -18.80 -11.14 6.02
C GLY A 591 -18.41 -10.50 7.35
N ILE A 592 -19.40 -10.08 8.16
CA ILE A 592 -19.13 -9.45 9.46
C ILE A 592 -18.50 -10.43 10.47
N ALA A 593 -18.93 -11.69 10.48
CA ALA A 593 -18.35 -12.70 11.36
C ALA A 593 -16.91 -13.03 10.97
N VAL A 594 -16.63 -13.31 9.69
CA VAL A 594 -15.26 -13.60 9.22
C VAL A 594 -14.35 -12.41 9.48
N GLN A 595 -14.81 -11.19 9.22
CA GLN A 595 -14.06 -9.98 9.57
C GLN A 595 -13.71 -9.91 11.05
N ALA A 596 -14.66 -10.22 11.95
CA ALA A 596 -14.39 -10.17 13.39
C ALA A 596 -13.25 -11.12 13.77
N TYR A 597 -13.24 -12.33 13.22
CA TYR A 597 -12.14 -13.28 13.43
C TYR A 597 -10.83 -12.79 12.80
N GLU A 598 -10.81 -12.36 11.54
CA GLU A 598 -9.59 -11.88 10.88
C GLU A 598 -8.97 -10.67 11.57
N ARG A 599 -9.77 -9.82 12.23
CA ARG A 599 -9.30 -8.71 13.07
C ARG A 599 -8.55 -9.14 14.32
N THR A 600 -8.68 -10.40 14.74
CA THR A 600 -7.89 -10.97 15.86
C THR A 600 -6.50 -11.44 15.43
N LEU A 601 -6.26 -11.61 14.12
CA LEU A 601 -5.02 -12.21 13.59
C LEU A 601 -3.89 -11.17 13.50
N LEU A 602 -3.44 -10.69 14.66
CA LEU A 602 -2.42 -9.65 14.78
C LEU A 602 -1.04 -10.23 15.12
N SER A 603 -0.04 -9.87 14.31
CA SER A 603 1.36 -10.27 14.47
C SER A 603 2.21 -9.08 14.88
N GLU A 604 2.63 -9.11 16.14
CA GLU A 604 3.20 -7.99 16.91
C GLU A 604 4.34 -8.43 17.86
N ASP A 605 4.76 -9.70 17.78
CA ASP A 605 5.79 -10.27 18.66
C ASP A 605 6.90 -10.99 17.86
N SER A 606 7.24 -10.44 16.69
CA SER A 606 8.42 -10.88 15.95
C SER A 606 9.72 -10.47 16.67
N LYS A 607 10.85 -11.05 16.26
CA LYS A 607 12.17 -10.63 16.77
C LYS A 607 12.40 -9.13 16.58
N PHE A 608 11.93 -8.56 15.48
CA PHE A 608 12.02 -7.12 15.23
C PHE A 608 11.17 -6.29 16.21
N ASP A 609 9.97 -6.76 16.57
CA ASP A 609 9.12 -6.10 17.55
C ASP A 609 9.77 -6.14 18.96
N GLN A 610 10.34 -7.29 19.33
CA GLN A 610 11.11 -7.44 20.58
C GLN A 610 12.34 -6.51 20.59
N PHE A 611 13.03 -6.37 19.44
CA PHE A 611 14.14 -5.42 19.30
C PHE A 611 13.67 -3.97 19.48
N ALA A 612 12.54 -3.59 18.87
CA ALA A 612 11.97 -2.26 19.00
C ALA A 612 11.60 -1.91 20.46
N ARG A 613 11.21 -2.92 21.26
CA ARG A 613 10.97 -2.80 22.72
C ARG A 613 12.24 -2.90 23.58
N GLY A 614 13.41 -3.10 22.97
CA GLY A 614 14.70 -3.27 23.68
C GLY A 614 14.82 -4.59 24.45
N GLU A 615 14.05 -5.61 24.07
CA GLU A 615 14.02 -6.93 24.73
C GLU A 615 15.11 -7.87 24.19
N VAL A 616 15.48 -7.72 22.92
CA VAL A 616 16.49 -8.53 22.22
C VAL A 616 17.36 -7.66 21.32
N ASP A 617 18.57 -8.14 21.01
CA ASP A 617 19.45 -7.51 20.03
C ASP A 617 19.31 -8.14 18.64
N LEU A 618 19.37 -7.30 17.60
CA LEU A 618 19.63 -7.75 16.24
C LEU A 618 21.14 -8.07 16.08
N THR A 619 21.44 -9.03 15.22
CA THR A 619 22.80 -9.30 14.74
C THR A 619 23.29 -8.17 13.84
N GLU A 620 24.60 -8.06 13.62
CA GLU A 620 25.17 -7.02 12.76
C GLU A 620 24.64 -7.07 11.32
N ASN A 621 24.41 -8.27 10.77
CA ASN A 621 23.82 -8.44 9.44
C ASN A 621 22.37 -7.94 9.38
N GLU A 622 21.58 -8.20 10.43
CA GLU A 622 20.18 -7.73 10.52
C GLU A 622 20.12 -6.21 10.71
N LYS A 623 21.00 -5.61 11.53
CA LYS A 623 21.11 -4.15 11.69
C LYS A 623 21.50 -3.47 10.38
N GLU A 624 22.51 -4.00 9.67
CA GLU A 624 22.92 -3.46 8.38
C GLU A 624 21.80 -3.62 7.34
N GLY A 625 21.12 -4.77 7.33
CA GLY A 625 19.96 -5.02 6.47
C GLY A 625 18.85 -4.00 6.68
N PHE A 626 18.51 -3.74 7.95
CA PHE A 626 17.53 -2.75 8.34
C PHE A 626 17.93 -1.34 7.90
N SER A 627 19.16 -0.91 8.21
CA SER A 627 19.69 0.39 7.80
C SER A 627 19.63 0.58 6.28
N ARG A 628 19.90 -0.47 5.51
CA ARG A 628 19.80 -0.44 4.04
C ARG A 628 18.37 -0.35 3.55
N PHE A 629 17.45 -1.08 4.19
CA PHE A 629 16.03 -1.02 3.87
C PHE A 629 15.46 0.40 4.05
N LEU A 630 16.00 1.16 5.02
CA LEU A 630 15.60 2.54 5.31
C LEU A 630 16.36 3.60 4.50
N SER A 631 17.39 3.22 3.74
CA SER A 631 18.16 4.22 3.02
C SER A 631 17.36 4.70 1.79
N GLY A 632 17.33 6.00 1.54
CA GLY A 632 16.81 6.54 0.26
C GLY A 632 17.69 6.13 -0.94
N GLY A 633 18.83 5.50 -0.69
CA GLY A 633 19.59 4.75 -1.69
C GLY A 633 18.87 3.51 -2.21
N THR A 634 18.00 2.86 -1.42
CA THR A 634 17.21 1.67 -1.82
C THR A 634 15.72 1.96 -2.02
N SER A 635 15.17 3.02 -1.43
CA SER A 635 13.78 3.44 -1.55
C SER A 635 12.74 2.40 -1.10
N CYS A 636 13.13 1.35 -0.35
CA CYS A 636 12.18 0.31 0.05
C CYS A 636 11.07 0.86 0.98
N ASN A 637 11.44 1.77 1.88
CA ASN A 637 10.55 2.42 2.83
C ASN A 637 9.61 3.48 2.23
N GLU A 638 9.72 3.80 0.92
CA GLU A 638 8.76 4.69 0.26
C GLU A 638 7.39 4.01 0.08
N CYS A 639 7.38 2.68 -0.13
CA CYS A 639 6.14 1.88 -0.26
C CYS A 639 5.89 0.99 0.98
N HIS A 640 6.96 0.50 1.60
CA HIS A 640 6.89 -0.39 2.76
C HIS A 640 7.13 0.39 4.05
N ASP A 641 6.20 1.29 4.35
CA ASP A 641 6.31 2.22 5.47
C ASP A 641 5.44 1.84 6.68
N GLY A 642 5.72 2.49 7.81
CA GLY A 642 5.02 2.31 9.06
C GLY A 642 5.23 0.92 9.70
N PRO A 643 4.55 0.64 10.83
CA PRO A 643 4.76 -0.59 11.61
C PRO A 643 4.37 -1.87 10.90
N LEU A 644 3.52 -1.78 9.88
CA LEU A 644 3.10 -2.90 9.04
C LEU A 644 3.95 -3.05 7.78
N PHE A 645 4.89 -2.14 7.54
CA PHE A 645 5.73 -2.11 6.34
C PHE A 645 4.88 -2.16 5.06
N THR A 646 3.85 -1.32 4.99
CA THR A 646 2.94 -1.14 3.86
C THR A 646 2.20 0.19 3.95
N THR A 647 2.14 0.92 2.84
CA THR A 647 1.33 2.14 2.71
C THR A 647 -0.15 1.84 2.40
N ALA A 648 -0.55 0.58 2.23
CA ALA A 648 -1.95 0.19 1.95
C ALA A 648 -2.88 0.20 3.18
N THR A 649 -2.57 1.03 4.19
CA THR A 649 -3.26 1.06 5.48
C THR A 649 -4.10 2.32 5.64
N LEU A 650 -5.03 2.29 6.61
CA LEU A 650 -5.89 3.44 6.93
C LEU A 650 -5.09 4.73 7.25
N GLN A 651 -3.91 4.61 7.83
CA GLN A 651 -3.09 5.78 8.21
C GLN A 651 -2.67 6.61 6.98
N PHE A 652 -2.27 5.94 5.90
CA PHE A 652 -1.77 6.60 4.69
C PHE A 652 -2.91 6.94 3.73
N GLN A 653 -3.75 5.96 3.39
CA GLN A 653 -4.75 6.12 2.34
C GLN A 653 -5.92 7.05 2.72
N LEU A 654 -6.17 7.31 4.01
CA LEU A 654 -7.19 8.29 4.42
C LEU A 654 -6.68 9.73 4.41
N ALA A 655 -5.36 9.91 4.55
CA ALA A 655 -4.75 11.22 4.44
C ALA A 655 -4.69 11.67 2.98
N GLU A 656 -4.24 10.77 2.10
CA GLU A 656 -4.08 11.04 0.67
C GLU A 656 -4.50 9.81 -0.15
N PRO A 657 -5.79 9.64 -0.50
CA PRO A 657 -6.27 8.45 -1.22
C PRO A 657 -5.84 8.38 -2.68
N VAL A 658 -5.58 9.54 -3.29
CA VAL A 658 -5.10 9.72 -4.66
C VAL A 658 -3.89 10.63 -4.60
N GLU A 659 -2.79 10.14 -5.13
CA GLU A 659 -1.51 10.83 -5.16
C GLU A 659 -1.16 11.20 -6.63
N ALA A 660 -0.29 12.20 -6.80
CA ALA A 660 0.19 12.64 -8.11
C ALA A 660 1.70 12.49 -8.21
N MET A 661 2.18 11.69 -9.18
CA MET A 661 3.62 11.41 -9.35
C MET A 661 4.02 11.49 -10.82
N ARG A 662 5.29 11.82 -11.04
CA ARG A 662 5.91 11.68 -12.35
C ARG A 662 6.42 10.24 -12.52
N LEU A 663 5.68 9.45 -13.28
CA LEU A 663 6.02 8.04 -13.51
C LEU A 663 7.32 7.88 -14.30
N ALA A 664 8.00 6.75 -14.07
CA ALA A 664 9.36 6.49 -14.56
C ALA A 664 9.53 6.75 -16.07
N ASN A 665 8.52 6.39 -16.86
CA ASN A 665 8.57 6.47 -18.33
C ASN A 665 7.48 7.39 -18.92
N SER A 666 6.84 8.24 -18.11
CA SER A 666 5.81 9.18 -18.57
C SER A 666 6.37 10.57 -18.85
N GLN A 667 5.77 11.29 -19.80
CA GLN A 667 6.15 12.67 -20.16
C GLN A 667 5.47 13.72 -19.26
N GLY A 668 4.63 13.31 -18.31
CA GLY A 668 3.90 14.20 -17.39
C GLY A 668 3.50 13.52 -16.08
N MET A 669 2.73 14.23 -15.26
CA MET A 669 2.18 13.72 -14.01
C MET A 669 1.06 12.70 -14.27
N GLY A 670 1.09 11.58 -13.55
CA GLY A 670 0.04 10.59 -13.48
C GLY A 670 -0.62 10.59 -12.10
N LEU A 671 -1.91 10.24 -12.06
CA LEU A 671 -2.63 9.97 -10.81
C LEU A 671 -2.64 8.48 -10.50
N TYR A 672 -2.46 8.14 -9.25
CA TYR A 672 -2.49 6.76 -8.76
C TYR A 672 -3.08 6.71 -7.36
N ASP A 673 -3.47 5.51 -6.97
CA ASP A 673 -4.12 5.28 -5.70
C ASP A 673 -3.05 4.92 -4.67
N SER A 674 -3.00 5.66 -3.57
CA SER A 674 -2.04 5.43 -2.49
C SER A 674 -2.04 3.97 -2.04
N GLY A 675 -0.86 3.39 -1.79
CA GLY A 675 -0.73 1.99 -1.39
C GLY A 675 -0.90 0.96 -2.52
N PHE A 676 -1.01 1.39 -3.78
CA PHE A 676 -1.01 0.53 -4.97
C PHE A 676 0.04 1.00 -5.96
N TYR A 677 0.93 0.09 -6.36
CA TYR A 677 2.02 0.43 -7.29
C TYR A 677 2.28 -0.68 -8.30
N ASN A 678 2.78 -0.31 -9.48
CA ASN A 678 3.30 -1.25 -10.46
C ASN A 678 4.82 -1.31 -10.35
N VAL A 679 5.33 -2.46 -9.92
CA VAL A 679 6.76 -2.72 -9.73
C VAL A 679 7.41 -3.45 -10.90
N GLY A 680 6.67 -3.72 -11.98
CA GLY A 680 7.21 -4.36 -13.18
C GLY A 680 7.59 -5.82 -13.01
N VAL A 681 6.85 -6.59 -12.19
CA VAL A 681 7.05 -8.05 -12.04
C VAL A 681 6.49 -8.87 -13.21
N THR A 682 5.41 -8.36 -13.80
CA THR A 682 4.77 -8.88 -15.01
C THR A 682 4.54 -7.75 -16.01
N ALA A 683 4.30 -8.08 -17.28
CA ALA A 683 3.92 -7.07 -18.26
C ALA A 683 2.53 -6.53 -17.90
N THR A 684 2.38 -5.20 -17.91
CA THR A 684 1.14 -4.52 -17.50
C THR A 684 -0.12 -4.98 -18.25
N GLU A 685 0.02 -5.39 -19.52
CA GLU A 685 -1.09 -5.88 -20.33
C GLU A 685 -1.51 -7.33 -19.98
N GLU A 686 -0.69 -8.08 -19.24
CA GLU A 686 -1.00 -9.45 -18.80
C GLU A 686 -1.80 -9.47 -17.49
N ASP A 687 -1.58 -8.49 -16.62
CA ASP A 687 -2.39 -8.29 -15.42
C ASP A 687 -2.59 -6.78 -15.19
N LEU A 688 -3.79 -6.29 -15.52
CA LEU A 688 -4.15 -4.88 -15.37
C LEU A 688 -4.27 -4.44 -13.91
N GLY A 689 -4.31 -5.37 -12.96
CA GLY A 689 -4.37 -5.06 -11.53
C GLY A 689 -5.54 -4.13 -11.20
N ARG A 690 -5.23 -3.04 -10.53
CA ARG A 690 -6.18 -1.98 -10.16
C ARG A 690 -6.76 -1.20 -11.34
N GLY A 691 -6.08 -1.18 -12.48
CA GLY A 691 -6.52 -0.50 -13.70
C GLY A 691 -7.48 -1.31 -14.58
N ARG A 692 -8.02 -2.41 -14.07
CA ARG A 692 -9.01 -3.22 -14.79
C ARG A 692 -10.38 -2.58 -14.80
N GLU A 693 -11.17 -2.86 -15.85
CA GLU A 693 -12.50 -2.28 -16.06
C GLU A 693 -13.57 -3.36 -16.35
N ASP A 694 -13.19 -4.64 -16.29
CA ASP A 694 -14.03 -5.80 -16.61
C ASP A 694 -14.83 -6.33 -15.41
N LEU A 695 -14.77 -5.65 -14.27
CA LEU A 695 -15.50 -6.02 -13.07
C LEU A 695 -16.97 -5.54 -13.13
N PRO A 696 -17.89 -6.25 -12.45
CA PRO A 696 -19.22 -5.72 -12.19
C PRO A 696 -19.12 -4.33 -11.55
N PHE A 697 -19.96 -3.39 -12.00
CA PHE A 697 -20.04 -2.00 -11.50
C PHE A 697 -18.89 -1.06 -11.89
N GLY A 698 -17.97 -1.49 -12.77
CA GLY A 698 -17.04 -0.59 -13.46
C GLY A 698 -15.69 -0.41 -12.76
N LEU A 699 -15.25 0.84 -12.61
CA LEU A 699 -13.88 1.19 -12.20
C LEU A 699 -13.70 1.07 -10.68
N ILE A 700 -12.66 0.35 -10.25
CA ILE A 700 -12.29 0.21 -8.84
C ILE A 700 -11.17 1.17 -8.38
N SER A 701 -10.47 1.81 -9.33
CA SER A 701 -9.45 2.82 -9.01
C SER A 701 -10.12 4.15 -8.66
N LEU A 702 -9.77 4.69 -7.51
CA LEU A 702 -10.14 6.02 -7.03
C LEU A 702 -9.61 7.10 -7.97
N SER A 703 -8.37 6.98 -8.47
CA SER A 703 -7.81 7.92 -9.46
C SER A 703 -8.61 7.92 -10.76
N ALA A 704 -9.01 6.73 -11.24
CA ALA A 704 -9.81 6.60 -12.45
C ALA A 704 -11.25 7.12 -12.25
N GLN A 705 -11.84 6.89 -11.07
CA GLN A 705 -13.14 7.48 -10.68
C GLN A 705 -13.06 9.01 -10.62
N SER A 706 -12.03 9.55 -9.96
CA SER A 706 -11.73 10.98 -9.90
C SER A 706 -11.62 11.61 -11.30
N ASN A 707 -10.87 10.97 -12.21
CA ASN A 707 -10.76 11.31 -13.64
C ASN A 707 -12.08 11.35 -14.40
N ASN A 708 -13.06 10.56 -13.96
CA ASN A 708 -14.40 10.55 -14.53
C ASN A 708 -15.36 11.53 -13.82
N GLY A 709 -14.90 12.27 -12.82
CA GLY A 709 -15.72 13.16 -12.01
C GLY A 709 -16.70 12.40 -11.12
N ASP A 710 -16.33 11.19 -10.68
CA ASP A 710 -17.14 10.31 -9.83
C ASP A 710 -16.48 10.16 -8.46
N ASP A 711 -17.16 10.61 -7.41
CA ASP A 711 -16.80 10.42 -5.99
C ASP A 711 -17.84 9.56 -5.25
N SER A 712 -18.76 8.91 -5.98
CA SER A 712 -19.88 8.19 -5.37
C SER A 712 -19.48 6.99 -4.51
N GLN A 713 -18.25 6.48 -4.70
CA GLN A 713 -17.74 5.33 -3.95
C GLN A 713 -16.79 5.74 -2.81
N TRP A 714 -16.38 7.01 -2.75
CA TRP A 714 -15.45 7.51 -1.74
C TRP A 714 -15.79 8.94 -1.28
N PRO A 715 -16.08 9.16 0.02
CA PRO A 715 -16.48 10.48 0.50
C PRO A 715 -15.36 11.50 0.32
N HIS A 716 -15.72 12.68 -0.22
CA HIS A 716 -14.80 13.80 -0.43
C HIS A 716 -13.59 13.46 -1.31
N LEU A 717 -13.71 12.50 -2.22
CA LEU A 717 -12.66 12.18 -3.18
C LEU A 717 -12.32 13.46 -3.98
N PRO A 718 -11.04 13.85 -4.07
CA PRO A 718 -10.65 14.98 -4.90
C PRO A 718 -10.96 14.66 -6.36
N LEU A 719 -11.91 15.37 -6.95
CA LEU A 719 -12.32 15.18 -8.35
C LEU A 719 -11.40 15.95 -9.28
N LEU A 720 -10.61 15.23 -10.06
CA LEU A 720 -9.61 15.75 -11.00
C LEU A 720 -9.94 15.25 -12.39
N SER A 721 -10.04 16.11 -13.39
CA SER A 721 -10.27 15.72 -14.78
C SER A 721 -9.02 15.10 -15.43
N ALA A 722 -9.22 14.26 -16.46
CA ALA A 722 -8.13 13.73 -17.28
C ALA A 722 -7.27 14.81 -18.00
N SER A 723 -7.76 16.06 -18.06
CA SER A 723 -6.96 17.20 -18.56
C SER A 723 -5.99 17.78 -17.53
N GLU A 724 -6.25 17.56 -16.24
CA GLU A 724 -5.37 17.99 -15.15
C GLU A 724 -4.27 16.95 -14.92
N ALA A 725 -4.63 15.68 -14.78
CA ALA A 725 -3.69 14.56 -14.76
C ALA A 725 -4.43 13.25 -15.10
N LYS A 726 -3.75 12.33 -15.79
CA LYS A 726 -4.34 11.07 -16.23
C LYS A 726 -4.12 9.99 -15.17
N ALA A 727 -5.14 9.20 -14.85
CA ALA A 727 -5.01 7.99 -14.05
C ALA A 727 -4.10 6.98 -14.77
N GLN A 728 -3.07 6.52 -14.06
CA GLN A 728 -2.05 5.59 -14.55
C GLN A 728 -1.88 4.47 -13.54
N VAL A 729 -2.88 3.61 -13.47
CA VAL A 729 -3.05 2.58 -12.42
C VAL A 729 -2.98 1.15 -12.97
N LYS A 730 -2.56 0.98 -14.23
CA LYS A 730 -2.50 -0.35 -14.84
C LYS A 730 -1.32 -1.16 -14.30
N GLY A 731 -1.60 -2.40 -13.91
CA GLY A 731 -0.64 -3.30 -13.27
C GLY A 731 -0.29 -2.90 -11.84
N HIS A 732 -1.01 -1.93 -11.27
CA HIS A 732 -0.83 -1.53 -9.88
C HIS A 732 -1.45 -2.58 -8.96
N MET A 733 -0.69 -2.98 -7.96
CA MET A 733 -1.09 -3.97 -6.96
C MET A 733 -0.89 -3.40 -5.56
N LYS A 734 -1.75 -3.81 -4.62
CA LYS A 734 -1.67 -3.44 -3.22
C LYS A 734 -0.31 -3.81 -2.65
N VAL A 735 0.34 -2.88 -1.96
CA VAL A 735 1.59 -3.18 -1.25
C VAL A 735 1.29 -4.19 -0.14
N PRO A 736 1.88 -5.40 -0.17
CA PRO A 736 1.69 -6.36 0.91
C PRO A 736 2.47 -5.92 2.15
N THR A 737 1.98 -6.27 3.34
CA THR A 737 2.79 -6.18 4.57
C THR A 737 4.03 -7.06 4.45
N LEU A 738 5.15 -6.61 5.01
CA LEU A 738 6.37 -7.43 5.11
C LEU A 738 6.41 -8.25 6.41
N ARG A 739 5.40 -8.15 7.27
CA ARG A 739 5.32 -9.01 8.47
C ARG A 739 5.11 -10.46 8.05
N ASN A 740 5.86 -11.35 8.67
CA ASN A 740 5.89 -12.78 8.36
C ASN A 740 6.26 -13.12 6.92
N ILE A 741 6.92 -12.20 6.20
CA ILE A 741 7.20 -12.35 4.77
C ILE A 741 7.99 -13.63 4.46
N GLU A 742 8.87 -14.09 5.36
CA GLU A 742 9.59 -15.36 5.22
C GLU A 742 8.65 -16.58 5.06
N LEU A 743 7.45 -16.51 5.64
CA LEU A 743 6.48 -17.61 5.66
C LEU A 743 5.47 -17.55 4.49
N THR A 744 5.52 -16.52 3.65
CA THR A 744 4.51 -16.27 2.60
C THR A 744 5.07 -16.45 1.18
N ALA A 745 6.21 -17.13 1.04
CA ALA A 745 6.71 -17.54 -0.27
C ALA A 745 5.73 -18.50 -0.98
N PRO A 746 5.69 -18.51 -2.32
CA PRO A 746 6.47 -17.66 -3.23
C PRO A 746 5.92 -16.23 -3.33
N TYR A 747 6.78 -15.30 -3.77
CA TYR A 747 6.57 -13.86 -3.65
C TYR A 747 5.91 -13.21 -4.87
N PHE A 748 5.34 -12.03 -4.64
CA PHE A 748 4.50 -11.24 -5.55
C PHE A 748 3.13 -11.86 -5.83
N HIS A 749 2.23 -11.06 -6.43
CA HIS A 749 0.86 -11.46 -6.75
C HIS A 749 0.76 -12.67 -7.70
N ASN A 750 1.85 -13.06 -8.36
CA ASN A 750 1.93 -14.20 -9.26
C ASN A 750 2.82 -15.35 -8.74
N GLY A 751 3.47 -15.19 -7.58
CA GLY A 751 4.40 -16.19 -7.04
C GLY A 751 5.69 -16.35 -7.85
N LYS A 752 6.16 -15.31 -8.56
CA LYS A 752 7.29 -15.42 -9.50
C LYS A 752 8.62 -15.80 -8.86
N TYR A 753 8.90 -15.32 -7.65
CA TYR A 753 10.18 -15.53 -6.98
C TYR A 753 10.05 -16.38 -5.74
N LEU A 754 11.10 -17.13 -5.44
CA LEU A 754 11.09 -18.11 -4.36
C LEU A 754 11.75 -17.59 -3.08
N THR A 755 12.80 -16.78 -3.20
CA THR A 755 13.62 -16.33 -2.06
C THR A 755 13.54 -14.82 -1.88
N LEU A 756 13.71 -14.34 -0.64
CA LEU A 756 13.79 -12.91 -0.34
C LEU A 756 14.99 -12.28 -1.04
N GLU A 757 16.09 -13.04 -1.18
CA GLU A 757 17.26 -12.63 -1.94
C GLU A 757 16.92 -12.36 -3.41
N ASP A 758 16.12 -13.23 -4.05
CA ASP A 758 15.67 -13.00 -5.43
C ASP A 758 14.75 -11.78 -5.55
N VAL A 759 13.92 -11.52 -4.52
CA VAL A 759 13.08 -10.32 -4.43
C VAL A 759 13.94 -9.05 -4.33
N VAL A 760 14.93 -9.04 -3.43
CA VAL A 760 15.86 -7.90 -3.31
C VAL A 760 16.67 -7.73 -4.60
N ALA A 761 17.10 -8.82 -5.24
CA ALA A 761 17.78 -8.78 -6.53
C ALA A 761 16.86 -8.25 -7.65
N PHE A 762 15.55 -8.50 -7.57
CA PHE A 762 14.53 -7.94 -8.48
C PHE A 762 14.46 -6.42 -8.38
N TYR A 763 14.32 -5.87 -7.18
CA TYR A 763 14.34 -4.42 -6.99
C TYR A 763 15.70 -3.83 -7.34
N THR A 764 16.80 -4.53 -7.05
CA THR A 764 18.17 -4.07 -7.36
C THR A 764 18.38 -3.75 -8.84
N ARG A 765 17.71 -4.47 -9.74
CA ARG A 765 17.82 -4.24 -11.20
C ARG A 765 16.71 -3.35 -11.78
N GLY A 766 15.82 -2.81 -10.96
CA GLY A 766 14.70 -1.95 -11.39
C GLY A 766 13.49 -2.74 -11.94
N GLY A 767 13.27 -3.96 -11.47
CA GLY A 767 12.17 -4.82 -11.93
C GLY A 767 12.48 -5.58 -13.24
N ASP A 768 11.52 -6.39 -13.68
CA ASP A 768 11.65 -7.22 -14.89
C ASP A 768 11.11 -6.52 -16.15
N PHE A 769 10.17 -5.58 -15.97
CA PHE A 769 9.56 -4.80 -17.03
C PHE A 769 9.71 -3.28 -16.79
N PRO A 770 10.95 -2.75 -16.74
CA PRO A 770 11.23 -1.36 -16.38
C PRO A 770 10.77 -0.32 -17.42
N GLY A 771 10.28 -0.73 -18.59
CA GLY A 771 9.92 0.17 -19.71
C GLY A 771 8.46 0.59 -19.78
N ASN A 772 7.65 0.31 -18.75
CA ASN A 772 6.21 0.58 -18.74
C ASN A 772 5.87 2.02 -18.32
N GLU A 773 4.79 2.61 -18.87
CA GLU A 773 4.33 3.97 -18.55
C GLU A 773 3.68 4.11 -17.16
N ASP A 774 3.12 3.03 -16.62
CA ASP A 774 2.54 2.99 -15.26
C ASP A 774 3.55 2.54 -14.18
N LEU A 775 4.83 2.35 -14.51
CA LEU A 775 5.85 1.92 -13.56
C LEU A 775 6.15 3.02 -12.54
N ASP A 776 6.18 2.64 -11.26
CA ASP A 776 6.53 3.53 -10.17
C ASP A 776 7.98 4.06 -10.32
N PRO A 777 8.23 5.38 -10.13
CA PRO A 777 9.55 5.99 -10.30
C PRO A 777 10.62 5.52 -9.30
N ALA A 778 10.23 5.01 -8.12
CA ALA A 778 11.14 4.42 -7.14
C ALA A 778 11.75 3.10 -7.67
N ILE A 779 11.11 2.47 -8.65
CA ILE A 779 11.54 1.22 -9.26
C ILE A 779 12.62 1.51 -10.31
N ARG A 780 13.83 1.72 -9.81
CA ARG A 780 15.04 2.03 -10.57
C ARG A 780 16.20 1.14 -10.12
N PRO A 781 17.23 0.92 -10.97
CA PRO A 781 18.41 0.17 -10.56
C PRO A 781 19.07 0.74 -9.30
N ILE A 782 19.28 -0.11 -8.30
CA ILE A 782 19.85 0.26 -7.00
C ILE A 782 21.36 0.05 -7.04
N GLY A 783 22.11 1.09 -7.42
CA GLY A 783 23.57 1.02 -7.58
C GLY A 783 24.32 0.55 -6.32
N GLN A 784 23.79 0.84 -5.13
CA GLN A 784 24.40 0.44 -3.86
C GLN A 784 24.34 -1.08 -3.59
N LEU A 785 23.43 -1.80 -4.26
CA LEU A 785 23.21 -3.25 -4.15
C LEU A 785 23.66 -4.02 -5.40
N SER A 786 23.80 -3.35 -6.54
CA SER A 786 24.18 -3.99 -7.80
C SER A 786 25.55 -4.66 -7.70
N GLY A 787 25.60 -5.96 -8.02
CA GLY A 787 26.81 -6.78 -7.93
C GLY A 787 27.27 -7.10 -6.50
N LYS A 788 26.42 -6.89 -5.49
CA LYS A 788 26.73 -7.03 -4.06
C LYS A 788 25.75 -7.99 -3.35
N PRO A 789 25.79 -9.30 -3.65
CA PRO A 789 24.86 -10.29 -3.10
C PRO A 789 24.88 -10.38 -1.56
N GLY A 790 26.02 -10.15 -0.92
CA GLY A 790 26.14 -10.08 0.54
C GLY A 790 25.32 -8.94 1.13
N ARG A 791 25.39 -7.74 0.54
CA ARG A 791 24.51 -6.61 0.94
C ARG A 791 23.03 -6.89 0.69
N GLN A 792 22.68 -7.54 -0.41
CA GLN A 792 21.30 -7.93 -0.69
C GLN A 792 20.77 -8.94 0.34
N ALA A 793 21.59 -9.94 0.68
CA ALA A 793 21.26 -10.97 1.66
C ALA A 793 21.08 -10.40 3.08
N LYS A 794 21.77 -9.31 3.43
CA LYS A 794 21.56 -8.62 4.73
C LYS A 794 20.16 -8.00 4.83
N ILE A 795 19.64 -7.40 3.76
CA ILE A 795 18.24 -6.90 3.73
C ILE A 795 17.27 -8.07 3.94
N ALA A 796 17.48 -9.18 3.20
CA ALA A 796 16.69 -10.39 3.38
C ALA A 796 16.80 -10.96 4.81
N ALA A 797 17.97 -10.89 5.44
CA ALA A 797 18.17 -11.31 6.82
C ALA A 797 17.35 -10.47 7.80
N TRP A 798 17.29 -9.15 7.62
CA TRP A 798 16.41 -8.30 8.41
C TRP A 798 14.94 -8.62 8.18
N MET A 799 14.50 -8.82 6.93
CA MET A 799 13.09 -9.17 6.64
C MET A 799 12.63 -10.45 7.35
N ARG A 800 13.53 -11.41 7.57
CA ARG A 800 13.24 -12.62 8.36
C ARG A 800 13.01 -12.35 9.86
N THR A 801 13.52 -11.25 10.39
CA THR A 801 13.25 -10.83 11.77
C THR A 801 11.81 -10.40 12.01
N LEU A 802 11.04 -10.18 10.93
CA LEU A 802 9.63 -9.82 10.95
C LEU A 802 8.70 -11.04 11.11
N THR A 803 9.25 -12.24 11.34
CA THR A 803 8.50 -13.48 11.57
C THR A 803 8.14 -13.63 13.06
N ASP A 804 6.85 -13.79 13.35
CA ASP A 804 6.33 -14.05 14.69
C ASP A 804 6.32 -15.56 15.00
N GLU A 805 7.01 -15.95 16.08
CA GLU A 805 7.15 -17.37 16.46
C GLU A 805 5.82 -18.03 16.85
N ARG A 806 4.79 -17.25 17.21
CA ARG A 806 3.45 -17.80 17.51
C ARG A 806 2.83 -18.41 16.26
N ILE A 807 3.08 -17.86 15.08
CA ILE A 807 2.56 -18.38 13.81
C ILE A 807 3.19 -19.72 13.46
N LEU A 808 4.51 -19.85 13.63
CA LEU A 808 5.25 -21.10 13.40
C LEU A 808 4.76 -22.26 14.28
N ARG A 809 4.26 -21.93 15.48
CA ARG A 809 3.69 -22.88 16.44
C ARG A 809 2.17 -23.00 16.34
N ARG A 810 1.50 -22.12 15.59
CA ARG A 810 0.03 -21.92 15.62
C ARG A 810 -0.49 -21.75 17.06
N ALA A 811 0.20 -20.90 17.82
CA ALA A 811 -0.27 -20.45 19.13
C ALA A 811 -1.24 -19.29 18.94
N ALA A 812 -2.11 -19.05 19.92
CA ALA A 812 -3.09 -17.98 19.88
C ALA A 812 -2.44 -16.62 19.55
N PRO A 813 -3.10 -15.79 18.73
CA PRO A 813 -4.44 -15.99 18.13
C PRO A 813 -4.46 -16.84 16.85
N PHE A 814 -3.34 -17.47 16.48
CA PHE A 814 -3.17 -18.24 15.23
C PHE A 814 -3.44 -19.75 15.40
N ASP A 815 -3.96 -20.18 16.54
CA ASP A 815 -4.42 -21.54 16.75
C ASP A 815 -5.66 -21.82 15.89
N GLN A 816 -5.80 -23.07 15.45
CA GLN A 816 -6.77 -23.43 14.42
C GLN A 816 -7.37 -24.83 14.63
N PRO A 817 -8.59 -25.06 14.12
CA PRO A 817 -9.13 -26.39 13.90
C PRO A 817 -8.25 -27.25 12.97
N GLU A 818 -8.49 -28.56 13.01
CA GLU A 818 -7.97 -29.51 12.02
C GLU A 818 -8.48 -29.13 10.63
N ILE A 819 -7.67 -29.31 9.60
CA ILE A 819 -8.13 -29.20 8.22
C ILE A 819 -7.40 -30.17 7.31
N GLU A 820 -8.15 -30.92 6.50
CA GLU A 820 -7.59 -31.73 5.42
C GLU A 820 -7.55 -30.89 4.15
N VAL A 821 -6.35 -30.63 3.61
CA VAL A 821 -6.15 -29.74 2.48
C VAL A 821 -5.71 -30.55 1.25
N PRO A 822 -6.40 -30.43 0.10
CA PRO A 822 -5.91 -30.99 -1.16
C PRO A 822 -4.60 -30.33 -1.57
N ASN A 823 -3.56 -31.13 -1.78
CA ASN A 823 -2.25 -30.72 -2.29
C ASN A 823 -1.90 -31.55 -3.54
N GLY A 824 -2.62 -31.31 -4.63
CA GLY A 824 -2.52 -32.12 -5.84
C GLY A 824 -3.39 -33.37 -5.80
N HIS A 825 -3.04 -34.35 -6.65
CA HIS A 825 -3.84 -35.54 -6.92
C HIS A 825 -2.96 -36.79 -7.09
N ILE A 826 -3.52 -37.97 -6.81
CA ILE A 826 -2.87 -39.27 -6.99
C ILE A 826 -3.68 -40.10 -7.99
N TYR A 827 -2.99 -40.73 -8.96
CA TYR A 827 -3.62 -41.65 -9.89
C TYR A 827 -3.89 -43.01 -9.25
N ASN A 828 -5.15 -43.43 -9.18
CA ASN A 828 -5.58 -44.68 -8.53
C ASN A 828 -5.78 -45.86 -9.50
N GLY A 829 -5.47 -45.70 -10.79
CA GLY A 829 -5.68 -46.72 -11.83
C GLY A 829 -6.99 -46.59 -12.60
N SER A 830 -7.96 -45.85 -12.07
CA SER A 830 -9.26 -45.56 -12.71
C SER A 830 -9.53 -44.05 -12.90
N GLY A 831 -8.78 -43.19 -12.21
CA GLY A 831 -8.89 -41.73 -12.26
C GLY A 831 -7.89 -41.09 -11.30
N TYR A 832 -8.10 -39.80 -11.00
CA TYR A 832 -7.31 -39.04 -10.04
C TYR A 832 -8.15 -38.73 -8.80
N ASP A 833 -7.60 -39.04 -7.62
CA ASP A 833 -8.16 -38.63 -6.34
C ASP A 833 -7.32 -37.49 -5.74
N ASP A 834 -7.89 -36.67 -4.86
CA ASP A 834 -7.13 -35.65 -4.13
C ASP A 834 -6.01 -36.26 -3.28
N ASP A 835 -4.81 -35.69 -3.36
CA ASP A 835 -3.70 -35.95 -2.44
C ASP A 835 -3.88 -35.07 -1.20
N MET A 836 -4.58 -35.60 -0.19
CA MET A 836 -4.95 -34.85 1.00
C MET A 836 -3.78 -34.77 1.99
N VAL A 837 -3.51 -33.57 2.52
CA VAL A 837 -2.58 -33.34 3.63
C VAL A 837 -3.36 -32.81 4.83
N THR A 838 -3.27 -33.51 5.95
CA THR A 838 -3.90 -33.10 7.21
C THR A 838 -3.03 -32.10 7.96
N LEU A 839 -3.63 -30.98 8.31
CA LEU A 839 -3.12 -30.04 9.29
C LEU A 839 -3.86 -30.28 10.59
N GLU A 840 -3.16 -30.79 11.61
CA GLU A 840 -3.75 -31.09 12.91
C GLU A 840 -4.26 -29.83 13.61
N ALA A 841 -5.31 -30.00 14.43
CA ALA A 841 -5.82 -28.94 15.29
C ALA A 841 -4.75 -28.50 16.32
N THR A 842 -4.74 -27.22 16.64
CA THR A 842 -3.81 -26.62 17.62
C THR A 842 -4.58 -25.83 18.65
N GLY A 843 -4.14 -25.85 19.90
CA GLY A 843 -4.73 -25.05 20.98
C GLY A 843 -3.98 -23.74 21.20
N GLU A 844 -4.44 -22.96 22.18
CA GLU A 844 -3.92 -21.62 22.50
C GLU A 844 -2.38 -21.55 22.68
N ASN A 845 -1.76 -22.62 23.20
CA ASN A 845 -0.31 -22.67 23.44
C ASN A 845 0.49 -23.06 22.19
N GLY A 846 -0.18 -23.41 21.10
CA GLY A 846 0.41 -23.95 19.88
C GLY A 846 1.11 -25.30 20.11
N ALA A 847 1.91 -25.70 19.14
CA ALA A 847 2.69 -26.92 19.17
C ALA A 847 4.17 -26.66 19.51
N THR A 848 4.82 -27.67 20.10
CA THR A 848 6.25 -27.66 20.40
C THR A 848 6.86 -29.02 20.02
N PRO A 849 7.87 -29.09 19.11
CA PRO A 849 8.52 -28.00 18.37
C PRO A 849 7.60 -27.34 17.31
N PRO A 850 8.04 -26.24 16.64
CA PRO A 850 7.33 -25.66 15.50
C PRO A 850 6.94 -26.72 14.46
N LEU A 851 5.75 -26.57 13.88
CA LEU A 851 5.12 -27.62 13.08
C LEU A 851 5.51 -27.60 11.59
N PHE A 852 6.11 -26.52 11.09
CA PHE A 852 6.15 -26.27 9.64
C PHE A 852 7.50 -25.82 9.10
N GLU A 853 7.80 -26.39 7.94
CA GLU A 853 8.77 -25.90 6.97
C GLU A 853 8.12 -24.77 6.13
N THR A 854 8.91 -23.74 5.82
CA THR A 854 8.61 -22.70 4.84
C THR A 854 8.36 -23.29 3.46
N PHE A 855 7.69 -22.57 2.57
CA PHE A 855 7.54 -23.00 1.17
C PHE A 855 8.90 -23.30 0.52
N PHE A 856 9.91 -22.47 0.81
CA PHE A 856 11.27 -22.64 0.28
C PHE A 856 11.89 -23.97 0.72
N GLU A 857 11.79 -24.32 2.00
CA GLU A 857 12.27 -25.60 2.53
C GLU A 857 11.52 -26.78 1.91
N ARG A 858 10.19 -26.68 1.75
CA ARG A 858 9.35 -27.74 1.15
C ARG A 858 9.72 -28.09 -0.28
N VAL A 859 10.22 -27.12 -1.05
CA VAL A 859 10.71 -27.36 -2.41
C VAL A 859 12.18 -27.78 -2.45
N GLY A 860 12.81 -28.00 -1.29
CA GLY A 860 14.18 -28.50 -1.11
C GLY A 860 15.23 -27.40 -0.91
N GLY A 861 14.80 -26.17 -0.62
CA GLY A 861 15.67 -25.03 -0.38
C GLY A 861 16.27 -24.99 1.03
N THR A 862 17.37 -24.28 1.16
CA THR A 862 18.00 -23.97 2.45
C THR A 862 18.50 -22.54 2.40
N VAL A 863 18.23 -21.74 3.43
CA VAL A 863 18.75 -20.37 3.51
C VAL A 863 20.28 -20.44 3.54
N PRO A 864 20.98 -19.82 2.58
CA PRO A 864 22.44 -19.84 2.55
C PRO A 864 23.03 -18.94 3.63
N ASP A 865 24.25 -19.25 4.06
CA ASP A 865 25.03 -18.33 4.91
C ASP A 865 25.31 -17.03 4.15
N ILE A 866 25.26 -15.90 4.86
CA ILE A 866 25.61 -14.59 4.30
C ILE A 866 27.13 -14.54 4.13
N ILE A 867 27.58 -14.33 2.90
CA ILE A 867 29.00 -14.16 2.53
C ILE A 867 29.26 -12.67 2.31
N GLU A 868 30.40 -12.15 2.78
CA GLU A 868 30.81 -10.77 2.49
C GLU A 868 31.16 -10.58 1.01
N ASP A 869 30.90 -9.36 0.49
CA ASP A 869 31.06 -9.00 -0.92
C ASP A 869 32.51 -8.75 -1.37
#